data_AF-A0A6M4PHS5-F1
#
_entry.id   AF-A0A6M4PHS5-F1
#
_cell.length_a   1.000
_cell.length_b   1.000
_cell.length_c   1.000
_cell.angle_alpha   90.00
_cell.angle_beta   90.00
_cell.angle_gamma   90.00
#
_symmetry.space_group_name_H-M   'P 1'
#
loop_
_entity.id
_entity.type
_entity.pdbx_description
1 polymer ?
#
loop_
_entity_poly.entity_id
_entity_poly.type
_entity_poly.pdbx_seq_one_letter_code
_entity_poly.pdbx_strand_id
1 'polypeptide(L)'
;MSACATPHTQQPHPPHDPAPTRRRFPVAGADLSAAVAVFLIALPLSLGIALATGAPLQAGLVAAAVGGIVVGRLGGCPLQVSGPAAGLTVVTADLIHRYGWRATCGITVLAGLAQLGLGCLRVARGALAVSPAVVHGMLAGIGITIAVAQLHIVLGGNPDSSVLANLRALPAQLAGLHPAAVSMSALTLALLLAWPRLPGRAGRLLRRVPAPLVAVTGAAATAALTGLSLPRVELPSWHSHALAGLPEGPVLGLVAAVLTTTLVCSVQSLLGAVAVDKLVAARTGPQSRIGRSDLDRELLGQGAANIVSGALGGLPIAGVAVRSTANVKSGAVSRNSTMVHGVLVVVAALLMVPVLEGIPLASLAALVMAVGIQMVSLHHIRTVTRHREVPVYAATTLGVVVLGVLQGVFLGVAVAVAVALHRLARTRITHHEKEGVHHVRVRGQLTFLAVPRLSRTLHLVPQGAHAVVELDGSFMDHAAYESLQDWRSSHTARGGTAELSGRRDGIRTAEQAPATECRCRPWTPWRNHQACFAAAAAPAGQGAGRELARGISSFQRNTAPLVREELARLAREGQQPSQLFLTCADSRLVTSMITASGPGDLFVVRNVGNLVPPPGEEHGDDSVAAAIEYAVDVLGVRSITVCGHSGCGAMQALLASGAGRQDGTPLQRWLRHGRPSLARTAGDHPGWPRLAGREPADAVELLCLTNVMQQLAHLRAHPPVARALAEGALELHGMYFHVGEAQAYLLAGTGEEAVFEDVTGGIGGGEGAHEAVRVTSGGQV
;
A
#
# COMPACT_ATOMS: atom_id res chain seq x y z
N MET A 1 26.12 -41.29 -37.05
CA MET A 1 27.35 -41.38 -36.23
C MET A 1 28.05 -40.02 -36.26
N SER A 2 28.39 -39.50 -35.07
CA SER A 2 29.30 -38.39 -34.73
C SER A 2 29.36 -37.09 -35.55
N ALA A 3 29.00 -36.01 -34.83
CA ALA A 3 29.83 -34.83 -34.51
C ALA A 3 30.34 -33.89 -35.61
N CYS A 4 29.96 -32.61 -35.51
CA CYS A 4 30.92 -31.51 -35.42
C CYS A 4 30.27 -30.28 -34.76
N ALA A 5 30.83 -29.84 -33.64
CA ALA A 5 30.36 -28.71 -32.83
C ALA A 5 30.83 -27.36 -33.39
N THR A 6 30.01 -26.32 -33.23
CA THR A 6 30.29 -24.91 -33.53
C THR A 6 30.68 -24.13 -32.25
N PRO A 7 31.39 -22.99 -32.37
CA PRO A 7 32.19 -22.43 -31.27
C PRO A 7 31.37 -21.69 -30.23
N HIS A 8 31.70 -21.88 -28.95
CA HIS A 8 31.17 -21.12 -27.82
C HIS A 8 31.59 -19.64 -27.89
N THR A 9 30.60 -18.75 -28.02
CA THR A 9 30.75 -17.33 -27.72
C THR A 9 30.91 -17.14 -26.20
N GLN A 10 32.07 -16.64 -25.79
CA GLN A 10 32.34 -16.23 -24.41
C GLN A 10 31.39 -15.09 -24.02
N GLN A 11 30.50 -15.34 -23.07
CA GLN A 11 29.82 -14.27 -22.33
C GLN A 11 30.85 -13.53 -21.46
N PRO A 12 30.83 -12.19 -21.39
CA PRO A 12 31.70 -11.47 -20.46
C PRO A 12 31.24 -11.78 -19.03
N HIS A 13 32.12 -12.41 -18.25
CA HIS A 13 31.93 -12.52 -16.80
C HIS A 13 31.83 -11.11 -16.19
N PRO A 14 30.85 -10.83 -15.31
CA PRO A 14 30.91 -9.62 -14.49
C PRO A 14 32.16 -9.68 -13.61
N PRO A 15 32.81 -8.54 -13.31
CA PRO A 15 34.01 -8.55 -12.49
C PRO A 15 33.70 -9.20 -11.14
N HIS A 16 34.51 -10.19 -10.77
CA HIS A 16 34.48 -10.78 -9.44
C HIS A 16 34.67 -9.67 -8.40
N ASP A 17 33.64 -9.41 -7.60
CA ASP A 17 33.78 -8.65 -6.37
C ASP A 17 34.86 -9.32 -5.51
N PRO A 18 35.86 -8.58 -4.99
CA PRO A 18 36.85 -9.17 -4.10
C PRO A 18 36.13 -9.73 -2.87
N ALA A 19 36.51 -10.94 -2.46
CA ALA A 19 36.02 -11.61 -1.27
C ALA A 19 36.01 -10.64 -0.07
N PRO A 20 34.97 -10.67 0.80
CA PRO A 20 34.85 -9.71 1.88
C PRO A 20 36.02 -9.87 2.85
N THR A 21 37.00 -8.99 2.70
CA THR A 21 38.11 -8.84 3.61
C THR A 21 37.56 -8.53 5.01
N ARG A 22 38.13 -9.20 6.02
CA ARG A 22 37.79 -9.14 7.45
C ARG A 22 37.02 -7.87 7.84
N ARG A 23 35.73 -8.03 8.19
CA ARG A 23 34.85 -6.98 8.74
C ARG A 23 35.47 -6.35 9.98
N ARG A 24 36.30 -5.32 9.82
CA ARG A 24 36.53 -4.34 10.88
C ARG A 24 35.17 -3.72 11.19
N PHE A 25 34.79 -3.57 12.45
CA PHE A 25 33.60 -2.82 12.88
C PHE A 25 33.92 -1.32 12.74
N PRO A 26 33.65 -0.64 11.60
CA PRO A 26 33.98 0.76 11.48
C PRO A 26 32.81 1.50 12.12
N VAL A 27 32.95 1.94 13.37
CA VAL A 27 31.95 2.78 14.01
C VAL A 27 32.00 4.14 13.32
N ALA A 28 30.95 4.48 12.56
CA ALA A 28 30.86 5.80 11.96
C ALA A 28 30.76 6.86 13.06
N GLY A 29 31.36 8.04 12.86
CA GLY A 29 31.25 9.14 13.83
C GLY A 29 29.80 9.52 14.16
N ALA A 30 28.90 9.38 13.17
CA ALA A 30 27.47 9.57 13.35
C ALA A 30 26.83 8.54 14.30
N ASP A 31 27.26 7.27 14.25
CA ASP A 31 26.81 6.23 15.19
C ASP A 31 27.32 6.49 16.61
N LEU A 32 28.56 6.96 16.77
CA LEU A 32 29.10 7.32 18.07
C LEU A 32 28.34 8.52 18.69
N SER A 33 28.12 9.58 17.91
CA SER A 33 27.36 10.76 18.35
C SER A 33 25.92 10.37 18.74
N ALA A 34 25.27 9.53 17.95
CA ALA A 34 23.93 9.04 18.26
C ALA A 34 23.91 8.14 19.51
N ALA A 35 24.89 7.25 19.67
CA ALA A 35 25.01 6.39 20.85
C ALA A 35 25.17 7.20 22.14
N VAL A 36 25.99 8.25 22.14
CA VAL A 36 26.16 9.16 23.29
C VAL A 36 24.84 9.87 23.60
N ALA A 37 24.15 10.43 22.59
CA ALA A 37 22.86 11.09 22.81
C ALA A 37 21.81 10.14 23.41
N VAL A 38 21.73 8.91 22.90
CA VAL A 38 20.83 7.87 23.41
C VAL A 38 21.21 7.45 24.83
N PHE A 39 22.50 7.26 25.11
CA PHE A 39 23.03 6.92 26.43
C PHE A 39 22.63 7.95 27.50
N LEU A 40 22.81 9.23 27.21
CA LEU A 40 22.45 10.32 28.12
C LEU A 40 20.94 10.38 28.41
N ILE A 41 20.09 9.95 27.48
CA ILE A 41 18.63 9.81 27.69
C ILE A 41 18.31 8.54 28.47
N ALA A 42 19.01 7.44 28.16
CA ALA A 42 18.69 6.11 28.63
C ALA A 42 19.03 5.90 30.11
N LEU A 43 20.13 6.47 30.63
CA LEU A 43 20.51 6.33 32.04
C LEU A 43 19.40 6.76 33.02
N PRO A 44 18.97 8.04 33.04
CA PRO A 44 17.96 8.49 34.00
C PRO A 44 16.61 7.80 33.76
N LEU A 45 16.25 7.52 32.50
CA LEU A 45 15.00 6.85 32.19
C LEU A 45 14.98 5.38 32.66
N SER A 46 16.11 4.67 32.59
CA SER A 46 16.17 3.26 33.01
C SER A 46 16.08 3.13 34.53
N LEU A 47 16.75 4.02 35.27
CA LEU A 47 16.63 4.10 36.73
C LEU A 47 15.22 4.48 37.16
N GLY A 48 14.61 5.47 36.49
CA GLY A 48 13.24 5.86 36.76
C GLY A 48 12.24 4.72 36.50
N ILE A 49 12.38 3.98 35.38
CA ILE A 49 11.51 2.84 35.10
C ILE A 49 11.67 1.74 36.15
N ALA A 50 12.91 1.45 36.60
CA ALA A 50 13.16 0.48 37.66
C ALA A 50 12.49 0.90 38.99
N LEU A 51 12.63 2.17 39.37
CA LEU A 51 11.95 2.75 40.52
C LEU A 51 10.43 2.60 40.41
N ALA A 52 9.86 2.94 39.26
CA ALA A 52 8.42 2.87 39.03
C ALA A 52 7.87 1.44 39.00
N THR A 53 8.70 0.44 38.67
CA THR A 53 8.35 -0.98 38.79
C THR A 53 8.48 -1.53 40.20
N GLY A 54 9.13 -0.82 41.13
CA GLY A 54 9.52 -1.38 42.43
C GLY A 54 10.64 -2.44 42.32
N ALA A 55 11.40 -2.43 41.23
CA ALA A 55 12.52 -3.34 41.00
C ALA A 55 13.83 -2.72 41.52
N PRO A 56 14.86 -3.54 41.79
CA PRO A 56 16.21 -3.03 42.04
C PRO A 56 16.68 -2.10 40.92
N LEU A 57 17.26 -0.95 41.27
CA LEU A 57 17.61 0.08 40.29
C LEU A 57 18.63 -0.40 39.24
N GLN A 58 19.53 -1.31 39.63
CA GLN A 58 20.47 -1.96 38.70
C GLN A 58 19.75 -2.73 37.59
N ALA A 59 18.58 -3.30 37.85
CA ALA A 59 17.84 -4.10 36.88
C ALA A 59 17.47 -3.29 35.63
N GLY A 60 17.22 -1.99 35.80
CA GLY A 60 17.00 -1.06 34.69
C GLY A 60 18.27 -0.84 33.85
N LEU A 61 19.44 -0.73 34.50
CA LEU A 61 20.73 -0.59 33.81
C LEU A 61 21.10 -1.88 33.06
N VAL A 62 20.90 -3.05 33.67
CA VAL A 62 21.08 -4.36 33.04
C VAL A 62 20.20 -4.47 31.80
N ALA A 63 18.91 -4.19 31.91
CA ALA A 63 17.98 -4.25 30.78
C ALA A 63 18.37 -3.27 29.65
N ALA A 64 18.87 -2.09 29.97
CA ALA A 64 19.32 -1.12 28.97
C ALA A 64 20.61 -1.57 28.26
N ALA A 65 21.57 -2.12 29.00
CA ALA A 65 22.79 -2.68 28.45
C ALA A 65 22.50 -3.88 27.53
N VAL A 66 21.74 -4.85 28.03
CA VAL A 66 21.35 -6.06 27.29
C VAL A 66 20.52 -5.70 26.06
N GLY A 67 19.58 -4.75 26.18
CA GLY A 67 18.76 -4.27 25.08
C GLY A 67 19.59 -3.63 23.97
N GLY A 68 20.59 -2.80 24.32
CA GLY A 68 21.50 -2.18 23.36
C GLY A 68 22.40 -3.21 22.66
N ILE A 69 22.98 -4.15 23.41
CA ILE A 69 23.97 -5.11 22.91
C ILE A 69 23.29 -6.28 22.17
N VAL A 70 22.38 -7.00 22.83
CA VAL A 70 21.78 -8.23 22.31
C VAL A 70 20.80 -7.94 21.19
N VAL A 71 19.85 -7.01 21.39
CA VAL A 71 18.93 -6.62 20.31
C VAL A 71 19.68 -5.89 19.20
N GLY A 72 20.65 -5.01 19.53
CA GLY A 72 21.48 -4.35 18.51
C GLY A 72 22.20 -5.35 17.60
N ARG A 73 22.66 -6.48 18.15
CA ARG A 73 23.37 -7.52 17.41
C ARG A 73 22.46 -8.49 16.65
N LEU A 74 21.34 -8.90 17.24
CA LEU A 74 20.46 -9.97 16.74
C LEU A 74 19.20 -9.44 16.05
N GLY A 75 18.66 -8.32 16.53
CA GLY A 75 17.41 -7.70 16.07
C GLY A 75 17.40 -7.32 14.59
N GLY A 76 16.19 -7.19 14.07
CA GLY A 76 15.90 -6.95 12.66
C GLY A 76 15.72 -5.48 12.31
N CYS A 77 15.59 -4.59 13.31
CA CYS A 77 15.53 -3.14 13.12
C CYS A 77 16.84 -2.46 13.55
N PRO A 78 17.75 -2.07 12.62
CA PRO A 78 19.09 -1.63 12.98
C PRO A 78 19.16 -0.36 13.85
N LEU A 79 18.20 0.55 13.72
CA LEU A 79 18.21 1.83 14.43
C LEU A 79 17.28 1.87 15.65
N GLN A 80 16.53 0.80 15.90
CA GLN A 80 15.71 0.66 17.09
C GLN A 80 16.60 0.43 18.31
N VAL A 81 16.40 1.26 19.34
CA VAL A 81 17.04 1.10 20.64
C VAL A 81 16.05 0.40 21.56
N SER A 82 16.46 -0.75 22.07
CA SER A 82 15.69 -1.56 23.00
C SER A 82 16.22 -1.41 24.42
N GLY A 83 15.34 -1.56 25.39
CA GLY A 83 15.67 -1.46 26.81
C GLY A 83 14.42 -1.56 27.68
N PRO A 84 14.51 -1.19 28.97
CA PRO A 84 13.34 -1.14 29.84
C PRO A 84 12.32 -0.15 29.27
N ALA A 85 11.08 -0.62 29.08
CA ALA A 85 10.02 0.16 28.47
C ALA A 85 8.99 0.57 29.51
N ALA A 86 8.55 1.83 29.46
CA ALA A 86 7.50 2.34 30.34
C ALA A 86 6.20 1.52 30.23
N GLY A 87 5.90 0.95 29.06
CA GLY A 87 4.72 0.09 28.87
C GLY A 87 4.71 -1.17 29.74
N LEU A 88 5.88 -1.66 30.15
CA LEU A 88 6.02 -2.85 30.98
C LEU A 88 6.05 -2.49 32.47
N THR A 89 6.08 -1.22 32.83
CA THR A 89 6.22 -0.78 34.23
C THR A 89 5.11 -1.33 35.11
N VAL A 90 3.85 -1.16 34.68
CA VAL A 90 2.68 -1.60 35.44
C VAL A 90 2.60 -3.12 35.52
N VAL A 91 2.86 -3.81 34.40
CA VAL A 91 2.86 -5.27 34.34
C VAL A 91 3.92 -5.83 35.29
N THR A 92 5.14 -5.30 35.20
CA THR A 92 6.27 -5.78 36.00
C THR A 92 6.05 -5.48 37.49
N ALA A 93 5.50 -4.31 37.84
CA ALA A 93 5.15 -3.98 39.22
C ALA A 93 4.14 -4.97 39.82
N ASP A 94 3.07 -5.31 39.09
CA ASP A 94 2.09 -6.30 39.53
C ASP A 94 2.72 -7.70 39.68
N LEU A 95 3.58 -8.11 38.75
CA LEU A 95 4.30 -9.39 38.86
C LEU A 95 5.24 -9.44 40.05
N ILE A 96 5.95 -8.34 40.34
CA ILE A 96 6.82 -8.24 41.52
C ILE A 96 5.99 -8.34 42.79
N HIS A 97 4.85 -7.65 42.85
CA HIS A 97 3.97 -7.69 44.00
C HIS A 97 3.38 -9.10 44.23
N ARG A 98 3.04 -9.84 43.17
CA ARG A 98 2.42 -11.18 43.26
C ARG A 98 3.41 -12.33 43.45
N TYR A 99 4.51 -12.33 42.71
CA TYR A 99 5.44 -13.47 42.61
C TYR A 99 6.83 -13.13 43.17
N GLY A 100 7.11 -11.86 43.43
CA GLY A 100 8.43 -11.40 43.84
C GLY A 100 9.38 -11.16 42.66
N TRP A 101 10.49 -10.48 42.94
CA TRP A 101 11.45 -10.06 41.93
C TRP A 101 12.14 -11.21 41.19
N ARG A 102 12.62 -12.23 41.92
CA ARG A 102 13.32 -13.40 41.34
C ARG A 102 12.42 -14.19 40.40
N ALA A 103 11.18 -14.43 40.80
CA ALA A 103 10.19 -15.11 39.96
C ALA A 103 9.83 -14.26 38.73
N THR A 104 9.72 -12.94 38.87
CA THR A 104 9.47 -12.02 37.75
C THR A 104 10.61 -12.07 36.71
N CYS A 105 11.85 -12.19 37.16
CA CYS A 105 13.00 -12.45 36.29
C CYS A 105 12.84 -13.79 35.52
N GLY A 106 12.39 -14.86 36.20
CA GLY A 106 12.03 -16.14 35.57
C GLY A 106 10.90 -16.02 34.54
N ILE A 107 9.84 -15.28 34.86
CA ILE A 107 8.74 -14.97 33.92
C ILE A 107 9.26 -14.24 32.68
N THR A 108 10.23 -13.34 32.85
CA THR A 108 10.88 -12.60 31.75
C THR A 108 11.66 -13.54 30.83
N VAL A 109 12.36 -14.53 31.40
CA VAL A 109 13.04 -15.59 30.62
C VAL A 109 12.03 -16.42 29.82
N LEU A 110 10.95 -16.87 30.46
CA LEU A 110 9.89 -17.63 29.80
C LEU A 110 9.20 -16.82 28.69
N ALA A 111 8.98 -15.52 28.91
CA ALA A 111 8.46 -14.63 27.90
C ALA A 111 9.42 -14.50 26.71
N GLY A 112 10.72 -14.40 26.97
CA GLY A 112 11.73 -14.39 25.91
C GLY A 112 11.76 -15.69 25.08
N LEU A 113 11.58 -16.85 25.72
CA LEU A 113 11.41 -18.13 25.02
C LEU A 113 10.15 -18.16 24.16
N ALA A 114 9.02 -17.66 24.68
CA ALA A 114 7.79 -17.54 23.91
C ALA A 114 7.96 -16.59 22.70
N GLN A 115 8.68 -15.47 22.86
CA GLN A 115 9.01 -14.56 21.75
C GLN A 115 9.90 -15.23 20.70
N LEU A 116 10.90 -16.03 21.10
CA LEU A 116 11.69 -16.82 20.15
C LEU A 116 10.79 -17.78 19.35
N GLY A 117 9.87 -18.46 20.02
CA GLY A 117 8.87 -19.32 19.37
C GLY A 117 8.03 -18.57 18.33
N LEU A 118 7.48 -17.41 18.70
CA LEU A 118 6.70 -16.57 17.77
C LEU A 118 7.54 -16.05 16.59
N GLY A 119 8.80 -15.69 16.81
CA GLY A 119 9.72 -15.29 15.74
C GLY A 119 10.04 -16.42 14.78
N CYS A 120 10.25 -17.64 15.29
CA CYS A 120 10.48 -18.84 14.47
C CYS A 120 9.26 -19.23 13.63
N LEU A 121 8.05 -19.06 14.18
CA LEU A 121 6.78 -19.28 13.47
C LEU A 121 6.46 -18.19 12.43
N ARG A 122 7.27 -17.12 12.34
CA ARG A 122 7.11 -16.00 11.42
C ARG A 122 5.76 -15.29 11.53
N VAL A 123 5.22 -15.18 12.75
CA VAL A 123 3.92 -14.56 13.01
C VAL A 123 4.02 -13.06 13.36
N ALA A 124 5.19 -12.43 13.30
CA ALA A 124 5.36 -11.03 13.71
C ALA A 124 4.54 -10.07 12.84
N ARG A 125 4.32 -10.40 11.56
CA ARG A 125 3.40 -9.65 10.68
C ARG A 125 1.95 -9.71 11.17
N GLY A 126 1.51 -10.83 11.76
CA GLY A 126 0.18 -10.96 12.35
C GLY A 126 -0.04 -10.02 13.54
N ALA A 127 1.00 -9.71 14.31
CA ALA A 127 0.92 -8.75 15.42
C ALA A 127 0.62 -7.30 14.95
N LEU A 128 0.88 -6.97 13.67
CA LEU A 128 0.47 -5.69 13.08
C LEU A 128 -1.03 -5.61 12.77
N ALA A 129 -1.77 -6.73 12.83
CA ALA A 129 -3.22 -6.73 12.63
C ALA A 129 -3.98 -6.15 13.84
N VAL A 130 -3.31 -5.93 14.98
CA VAL A 130 -3.90 -5.27 16.14
C VAL A 130 -4.23 -3.82 15.76
N SER A 131 -5.51 -3.44 15.93
CA SER A 131 -5.96 -2.08 15.61
C SER A 131 -5.09 -1.03 16.31
N PRO A 132 -4.67 0.04 15.62
CA PRO A 132 -3.96 1.14 16.24
C PRO A 132 -4.70 1.72 17.46
N ALA A 133 -6.05 1.72 17.47
CA ALA A 133 -6.83 2.19 18.61
C ALA A 133 -6.57 1.37 19.89
N VAL A 134 -6.41 0.05 19.78
CA VAL A 134 -6.09 -0.83 20.92
C VAL A 134 -4.72 -0.49 21.47
N VAL A 135 -3.70 -0.36 20.60
CA VAL A 135 -2.34 -0.04 21.05
C VAL A 135 -2.30 1.32 21.73
N HIS A 136 -2.88 2.35 21.12
CA HIS A 136 -2.88 3.70 21.69
C HIS A 136 -3.67 3.74 23.00
N GLY A 137 -4.79 3.02 23.09
CA GLY A 137 -5.56 2.90 24.33
C GLY A 137 -4.77 2.17 25.43
N MET A 138 -4.03 1.12 25.07
CA MET A 138 -3.12 0.42 25.98
C MET A 138 -2.04 1.36 26.51
N LEU A 139 -1.34 2.09 25.63
CA LEU A 139 -0.29 3.05 26.02
C LEU A 139 -0.86 4.18 26.88
N ALA A 140 -2.05 4.68 26.57
CA ALA A 140 -2.71 5.71 27.37
C ALA A 140 -3.09 5.19 28.77
N GLY A 141 -3.68 3.99 28.85
CA GLY A 141 -4.00 3.35 30.13
C GLY A 141 -2.77 3.14 31.00
N ILE A 142 -1.68 2.62 30.42
CA ILE A 142 -0.40 2.47 31.12
C ILE A 142 0.15 3.83 31.57
N GLY A 143 0.11 4.84 30.70
CA GLY A 143 0.57 6.19 31.03
C GLY A 143 -0.18 6.80 32.21
N ILE A 144 -1.51 6.62 32.27
CA ILE A 144 -2.36 7.06 33.39
C ILE A 144 -1.97 6.33 34.67
N THR A 145 -1.86 5.01 34.64
CA THR A 145 -1.49 4.21 35.81
C THR A 145 -0.12 4.63 36.36
N ILE A 146 0.87 4.85 35.48
CA ILE A 146 2.19 5.34 35.87
C ILE A 146 2.09 6.73 36.49
N ALA A 147 1.40 7.67 35.84
CA ALA A 147 1.30 9.04 36.35
C ALA A 147 0.66 9.10 37.75
N VAL A 148 -0.39 8.32 37.99
CA VAL A 148 -1.06 8.24 39.30
C VAL A 148 -0.16 7.61 40.36
N ALA A 149 0.54 6.52 40.04
CA ALA A 149 1.47 5.88 40.97
C ALA A 149 2.65 6.82 41.31
N GLN A 150 3.26 7.45 40.31
CA GLN A 150 4.41 8.33 40.54
C GLN A 150 4.04 9.63 41.26
N LEU A 151 2.79 10.09 41.15
CA LEU A 151 2.31 11.25 41.89
C LEU A 151 2.47 11.07 43.41
N HIS A 152 2.29 9.87 43.95
CA HIS A 152 2.48 9.61 45.38
C HIS A 152 3.94 9.85 45.80
N ILE A 153 4.90 9.36 45.02
CA ILE A 153 6.35 9.53 45.27
C ILE A 153 6.75 11.00 45.13
N VAL A 154 6.18 11.71 44.15
CA VAL A 154 6.40 13.16 43.93
C VAL A 154 5.93 13.99 45.13
N LEU A 155 4.85 13.59 45.78
CA LEU A 155 4.34 14.22 47.00
C LEU A 155 5.06 13.74 48.28
N GLY A 156 5.98 12.78 48.16
CA GLY A 156 6.79 12.23 49.25
C GLY A 156 6.22 10.99 49.94
N GLY A 157 5.19 10.36 49.38
CA GLY A 157 4.59 9.12 49.87
C GLY A 157 5.00 7.88 49.08
N ASN A 158 4.38 6.75 49.40
CA ASN A 158 4.58 5.47 48.70
C ASN A 158 3.33 5.11 47.87
N PRO A 159 3.49 4.54 46.67
CA PRO A 159 2.36 4.14 45.84
C PRO A 159 1.76 2.80 46.31
N ASP A 160 0.45 2.67 46.16
CA ASP A 160 -0.29 1.40 46.31
C ASP A 160 -0.25 0.57 45.01
N SER A 161 -0.63 -0.71 45.12
CA SER A 161 -0.64 -1.67 44.00
C SER A 161 -1.76 -1.44 42.97
N SER A 162 -2.84 -0.72 43.32
CA SER A 162 -3.96 -0.45 42.41
C SER A 162 -4.18 1.04 42.16
N VAL A 163 -4.56 1.39 40.93
CA VAL A 163 -4.82 2.80 40.55
C VAL A 163 -5.95 3.39 41.38
N LEU A 164 -7.00 2.61 41.63
CA LEU A 164 -8.17 3.08 42.39
C LEU A 164 -7.84 3.31 43.87
N ALA A 165 -6.98 2.49 44.47
CA ALA A 165 -6.48 2.73 45.83
C ALA A 165 -5.65 4.01 45.88
N ASN A 166 -4.69 4.16 44.96
CA ASN A 166 -3.89 5.38 44.82
C ASN A 166 -4.78 6.63 44.68
N LEU A 167 -5.81 6.62 43.82
CA LEU A 167 -6.73 7.75 43.66
C LEU A 167 -7.50 8.08 44.95
N ARG A 168 -7.87 7.08 45.75
CA ARG A 168 -8.55 7.28 47.04
C ARG A 168 -7.61 7.76 48.14
N ALA A 169 -6.33 7.41 48.08
CA ALA A 169 -5.30 7.84 49.03
C ALA A 169 -4.81 9.28 48.78
N LEU A 170 -4.95 9.79 47.55
CA LEU A 170 -4.47 11.13 47.16
C LEU A 170 -4.93 12.27 48.08
N PRO A 171 -6.20 12.41 48.49
CA PRO A 171 -6.62 13.52 49.37
C PRO A 171 -5.85 13.55 50.70
N ALA A 172 -5.59 12.38 51.29
CA ALA A 172 -4.80 12.27 52.51
C ALA A 172 -3.32 12.62 52.25
N GLN A 173 -2.77 12.18 51.12
CA GLN A 173 -1.40 12.50 50.72
C GLN A 173 -1.19 14.01 50.45
N LEU A 174 -2.20 14.69 49.88
CA LEU A 174 -2.16 16.14 49.68
C LEU A 174 -2.19 16.92 51.00
N ALA A 175 -2.72 16.34 52.08
CA ALA A 175 -2.68 16.95 53.41
C ALA A 175 -1.31 16.78 54.09
N GLY A 176 -0.56 15.73 53.75
CA GLY A 176 0.75 15.37 54.33
C GLY A 176 1.92 15.56 53.37
N LEU A 177 2.08 16.76 52.80
CA LEU A 177 3.15 17.03 51.82
C LEU A 177 4.53 17.05 52.47
N HIS A 178 5.52 16.40 51.84
CA HIS A 178 6.94 16.58 52.17
C HIS A 178 7.57 17.68 51.30
N PRO A 179 7.84 18.89 51.83
CA PRO A 179 8.23 20.05 51.01
C PRO A 179 9.54 19.85 50.23
N ALA A 180 10.47 19.07 50.80
CA ALA A 180 11.74 18.75 50.13
C ALA A 180 11.54 17.88 48.88
N ALA A 181 10.66 16.87 48.95
CA ALA A 181 10.38 15.99 47.82
C ALA A 181 9.60 16.74 46.72
N VAL A 182 8.62 17.55 47.13
CA VAL A 182 7.82 18.38 46.22
C VAL A 182 8.70 19.43 45.53
N SER A 183 9.59 20.11 46.24
CA SER A 183 10.46 21.13 45.64
C SER A 183 11.43 20.54 44.60
N MET A 184 12.04 19.38 44.88
CA MET A 184 12.90 18.69 43.91
C MET A 184 12.12 18.15 42.71
N SER A 185 10.91 17.64 42.92
CA SER A 185 10.03 17.19 41.85
C SER A 185 9.58 18.34 40.95
N ALA A 186 9.19 19.47 41.55
CA ALA A 186 8.81 20.69 40.84
C ALA A 186 9.99 21.26 40.05
N LEU A 187 11.18 21.30 40.63
CA LEU A 187 12.41 21.70 39.95
C LEU A 187 12.71 20.79 38.75
N THR A 188 12.63 19.47 38.95
CA THR A 188 12.86 18.48 37.89
C THR A 188 11.87 18.69 36.73
N LEU A 189 10.58 18.86 37.03
CA LEU A 189 9.55 19.07 36.03
C LEU A 189 9.72 20.43 35.31
N ALA A 190 10.06 21.48 36.06
CA ALA A 190 10.34 22.80 35.51
C ALA A 190 11.51 22.75 34.51
N LEU A 191 12.63 22.10 34.88
CA LEU A 191 13.77 21.90 33.99
C LEU A 191 13.39 21.09 32.75
N LEU A 192 12.66 19.97 32.92
CA LEU A 192 12.18 19.14 31.81
C LEU A 192 11.34 19.92 30.78
N LEU A 193 10.46 20.81 31.26
CA LEU A 193 9.53 21.57 30.42
C LEU A 193 10.13 22.86 29.86
N ALA A 194 11.01 23.53 30.60
CA ALA A 194 11.62 24.80 30.20
C ALA A 194 12.84 24.60 29.29
N TRP A 195 13.66 23.56 29.51
CA TRP A 195 14.91 23.34 28.79
C TRP A 195 14.75 23.27 27.26
N PRO A 196 13.76 22.56 26.70
CA PRO A 196 13.54 22.53 25.25
C PRO A 196 13.07 23.87 24.67
N ARG A 197 12.55 24.79 25.51
CA ARG A 197 11.94 26.06 25.11
C ARG A 197 12.89 27.26 25.16
N LEU A 198 14.13 27.10 25.62
CA LEU A 198 15.09 28.20 25.76
C LEU A 198 15.32 28.95 24.42
N PRO A 199 15.00 30.26 24.30
CA PRO A 199 15.22 31.01 23.07
C PRO A 199 16.70 31.38 22.83
N GLY A 200 17.03 31.82 21.61
CA GLY A 200 18.35 32.38 21.29
C GLY A 200 19.43 31.40 20.80
N ARG A 201 20.62 31.94 20.48
CA ARG A 201 21.80 31.19 19.98
C ARG A 201 22.38 30.26 21.06
N ALA A 202 22.51 30.75 22.29
CA ALA A 202 22.93 29.94 23.44
C ALA A 202 21.95 28.78 23.68
N GLY A 203 20.64 29.03 23.66
CA GLY A 203 19.62 28.00 23.78
C GLY A 203 19.70 26.91 22.70
N ARG A 204 20.15 27.23 21.48
CA ARG A 204 20.41 26.21 20.43
C ARG A 204 21.61 25.31 20.76
N LEU A 205 22.65 25.85 21.40
CA LEU A 205 23.81 25.07 21.81
C LEU A 205 23.49 24.18 23.03
N LEU A 206 22.83 24.74 24.05
CA LEU A 206 22.44 24.01 25.27
C LEU A 206 21.45 22.87 25.00
N ARG A 207 20.59 23.00 23.97
CA ARG A 207 19.65 21.95 23.55
C ARG A 207 20.30 20.69 22.96
N ARG A 208 21.63 20.68 22.76
CA ARG A 208 22.37 19.45 22.45
C ARG A 208 22.36 18.46 23.62
N VAL A 209 22.26 18.94 24.85
CA VAL A 209 22.17 18.10 26.05
C VAL A 209 20.71 17.69 26.27
N PRO A 210 20.40 16.40 26.47
CA PRO A 210 19.04 15.94 26.69
C PRO A 210 18.40 16.51 27.96
N ALA A 211 17.15 16.97 27.86
CA ALA A 211 16.41 17.52 28.99
C ALA A 211 16.27 16.57 30.21
N PRO A 212 16.05 15.24 30.04
CA PRO A 212 16.00 14.32 31.18
C PRO A 212 17.29 14.29 32.01
N LEU A 213 18.45 14.37 31.35
CA LEU A 213 19.74 14.39 32.03
C LEU A 213 19.87 15.66 32.87
N VAL A 214 19.62 16.81 32.25
CA VAL A 214 19.74 18.12 32.91
C VAL A 214 18.80 18.24 34.10
N ALA A 215 17.56 17.74 33.95
CA ALA A 215 16.59 17.77 35.03
C ALA A 215 17.04 16.94 36.24
N VAL A 216 17.55 15.72 36.01
CA VAL A 216 18.00 14.82 37.08
C VAL A 216 19.31 15.30 37.71
N THR A 217 20.31 15.68 36.91
CA THR A 217 21.59 16.19 37.44
C THR A 217 21.42 17.55 38.12
N GLY A 218 20.52 18.40 37.61
CA GLY A 218 20.19 19.67 38.23
C GLY A 218 19.54 19.48 39.60
N ALA A 219 18.55 18.58 39.70
CA ALA A 219 17.94 18.24 40.98
C ALA A 219 18.93 17.60 41.97
N ALA A 220 19.81 16.70 41.50
CA ALA A 220 20.85 16.11 42.33
C ALA A 220 21.85 17.15 42.85
N ALA A 221 22.31 18.06 41.99
CA ALA A 221 23.21 19.15 42.37
C ALA A 221 22.55 20.11 43.36
N THR A 222 21.29 20.50 43.13
CA THR A 222 20.55 21.36 44.07
C THR A 222 20.33 20.67 45.41
N ALA A 223 19.96 19.39 45.44
CA ALA A 223 19.80 18.63 46.67
C ALA A 223 21.12 18.52 47.45
N ALA A 224 22.25 18.30 46.76
CA ALA A 224 23.57 18.27 47.38
C ALA A 224 23.99 19.63 47.95
N LEU A 225 23.78 20.73 47.20
CA LEU A 225 24.15 22.08 47.62
C LEU A 225 23.29 22.62 48.78
N THR A 226 22.02 22.20 48.85
CA THR A 226 21.09 22.63 49.90
C THR A 226 21.10 21.74 51.14
N GLY A 227 21.84 20.62 51.11
CA GLY A 227 21.92 19.68 52.23
C GLY A 227 20.61 18.94 52.54
N LEU A 228 19.66 18.90 51.60
CA LEU A 228 18.38 18.23 51.80
C LEU A 228 18.55 16.71 51.94
N SER A 229 18.03 16.15 53.04
CA SER A 229 17.94 14.70 53.25
C SER A 229 16.70 14.17 52.53
N LEU A 230 16.91 13.57 51.37
CA LEU A 230 15.88 12.91 50.57
C LEU A 230 16.28 11.46 50.33
N PRO A 231 15.33 10.53 50.21
CA PRO A 231 15.61 9.19 49.69
C PRO A 231 16.36 9.30 48.36
N ARG A 232 17.51 8.63 48.26
CA ARG A 232 18.38 8.64 47.08
C ARG A 232 18.37 7.27 46.39
N VAL A 233 18.92 7.22 45.19
CA VAL A 233 19.18 5.96 44.49
C VAL A 233 20.14 5.13 45.34
N GLU A 234 19.73 3.91 45.67
CA GLU A 234 20.59 2.92 46.31
C GLU A 234 20.95 1.84 45.28
N LEU A 235 22.25 1.64 45.07
CA LEU A 235 22.79 0.60 44.21
C LEU A 235 23.56 -0.41 45.07
N PRO A 236 22.90 -1.40 45.71
CA PRO A 236 23.61 -2.48 46.39
C PRO A 236 24.71 -3.09 45.51
N SER A 237 25.82 -3.49 46.15
CA SER A 237 26.97 -4.08 45.47
C SER A 237 26.55 -5.21 44.53
N TRP A 238 27.14 -5.30 43.34
CA TRP A 238 26.85 -6.31 42.29
C TRP A 238 26.94 -7.78 42.75
N HIS A 239 27.36 -8.04 44.00
CA HIS A 239 27.41 -9.35 44.65
C HIS A 239 26.02 -9.94 45.01
N SER A 240 24.96 -9.13 45.10
CA SER A 240 23.60 -9.57 45.45
C SER A 240 22.64 -9.61 44.24
N HIS A 241 23.13 -10.05 43.08
CA HIS A 241 22.24 -10.30 41.94
C HIS A 241 21.22 -11.39 42.26
N ALA A 242 19.97 -11.00 42.34
CA ALA A 242 18.83 -11.89 42.32
C ALA A 242 18.72 -12.56 40.93
N LEU A 243 19.51 -13.62 40.73
CA LEU A 243 19.39 -14.50 39.56
C LEU A 243 17.95 -15.00 39.42
N ALA A 244 17.53 -15.24 38.17
CA ALA A 244 16.18 -15.73 37.87
C ALA A 244 15.82 -16.94 38.75
N GLY A 245 14.72 -16.80 39.49
CA GLY A 245 14.13 -17.89 40.26
C GLY A 245 13.05 -18.59 39.46
N LEU A 246 12.79 -19.87 39.76
CA LEU A 246 11.61 -20.55 39.24
C LEU A 246 10.37 -19.88 39.85
N PRO A 247 9.42 -19.40 39.03
CA PRO A 247 8.20 -18.80 39.55
C PRO A 247 7.30 -19.89 40.14
N GLU A 248 6.94 -19.73 41.41
CA GLU A 248 5.99 -20.59 42.11
C GLU A 248 4.60 -19.94 42.12
N GLY A 249 3.54 -20.72 41.91
CA GLY A 249 2.17 -20.23 41.93
C GLY A 249 1.22 -21.01 41.03
N PRO A 250 -0.06 -20.59 40.94
CA PRO A 250 -1.05 -21.24 40.09
C PRO A 250 -0.62 -21.20 38.62
N VAL A 251 -0.61 -22.36 37.96
CA VAL A 251 -0.15 -22.51 36.57
C VAL A 251 -0.86 -21.53 35.63
N LEU A 252 -2.17 -21.34 35.78
CA LEU A 252 -2.94 -20.41 34.97
C LEU A 252 -2.48 -18.96 35.13
N GLY A 253 -2.17 -18.54 36.36
CA GLY A 253 -1.66 -17.21 36.66
C GLY A 253 -0.27 -16.98 36.07
N LEU A 254 0.59 -18.01 36.12
CA LEU A 254 1.91 -17.97 35.54
C LEU A 254 1.87 -17.90 34.00
N VAL A 255 1.02 -18.71 33.37
CA VAL A 255 0.80 -18.67 31.92
C VAL A 255 0.28 -17.29 31.51
N ALA A 256 -0.69 -16.73 32.24
CA ALA A 256 -1.19 -15.38 31.98
C ALA A 256 -0.08 -14.31 32.11
N ALA A 257 0.78 -14.42 33.13
CA ALA A 257 1.91 -13.52 33.32
C ALA A 257 2.92 -13.58 32.15
N VAL A 258 3.32 -14.79 31.75
CA VAL A 258 4.23 -15.00 30.62
C VAL A 258 3.62 -14.47 29.32
N LEU A 259 2.34 -14.77 29.05
CA LEU A 259 1.65 -14.28 27.86
C LEU A 259 1.51 -12.76 27.84
N THR A 260 1.21 -12.13 28.99
CA THR A 260 1.12 -10.67 29.12
C THR A 260 2.45 -10.02 28.79
N THR A 261 3.53 -10.47 29.43
CA THR A 261 4.88 -9.93 29.20
C THR A 261 5.31 -10.15 27.75
N THR A 262 5.06 -11.33 27.20
CA THR A 262 5.35 -11.66 25.79
C THR A 262 4.61 -10.73 24.84
N LEU A 263 3.29 -10.57 25.02
CA LEU A 263 2.44 -9.75 24.16
C LEU A 263 2.88 -8.28 24.18
N VAL A 264 3.04 -7.71 25.38
CA VAL A 264 3.41 -6.30 25.53
C VAL A 264 4.80 -6.04 24.96
N CYS A 265 5.81 -6.86 25.29
CA CYS A 265 7.16 -6.71 24.75
C CYS A 265 7.18 -6.80 23.22
N SER A 266 6.44 -7.76 22.65
CA SER A 266 6.40 -7.99 21.21
C SER A 266 5.70 -6.85 20.48
N VAL A 267 4.48 -6.48 20.91
CA VAL A 267 3.69 -5.41 20.28
C VAL A 267 4.44 -4.08 20.34
N GLN A 268 5.03 -3.72 21.48
CA GLN A 268 5.78 -2.48 21.61
C GLN A 268 7.02 -2.46 20.70
N SER A 269 7.76 -3.58 20.64
CA SER A 269 8.97 -3.66 19.81
C SER A 269 8.66 -3.59 18.32
N LEU A 270 7.60 -4.26 17.87
CA LEU A 270 7.20 -4.28 16.46
C LEU A 270 6.65 -2.93 16.00
N LEU A 271 5.86 -2.26 16.83
CA LEU A 271 5.36 -0.92 16.53
C LEU A 271 6.48 0.13 16.62
N GLY A 272 7.43 -0.05 17.53
CA GLY A 272 8.69 0.68 17.55
C GLY A 272 9.41 0.56 16.19
N ALA A 273 9.52 -0.66 15.66
CA ALA A 273 10.25 -0.90 14.42
C ALA A 273 9.55 -0.23 13.23
N VAL A 274 8.22 -0.32 13.17
CA VAL A 274 7.41 0.39 12.16
C VAL A 274 7.53 1.91 12.29
N ALA A 275 7.56 2.44 13.52
CA ALA A 275 7.75 3.88 13.74
C ALA A 275 9.16 4.33 13.31
N VAL A 276 10.19 3.55 13.61
CA VAL A 276 11.57 3.80 13.18
C VAL A 276 11.67 3.76 11.66
N ASP A 277 11.10 2.76 10.99
CA ASP A 277 11.07 2.68 9.53
C ASP A 277 10.43 3.93 8.90
N LYS A 278 9.33 4.43 9.48
CA LYS A 278 8.70 5.69 9.03
C LYS A 278 9.61 6.90 9.22
N LEU A 279 10.31 6.99 10.35
CA LEU A 279 11.24 8.10 10.61
C LEU A 279 12.48 8.04 9.69
N VAL A 280 12.96 6.85 9.37
CA VAL A 280 14.07 6.63 8.43
C VAL A 280 13.62 7.00 7.02
N ALA A 281 12.44 6.57 6.58
CA ALA A 281 11.87 6.91 5.29
C ALA A 281 11.65 8.42 5.11
N ALA A 282 11.36 9.14 6.19
CA ALA A 282 11.20 10.59 6.18
C ALA A 282 12.52 11.39 6.11
N ARG A 283 13.70 10.74 6.24
CA ARG A 283 14.99 11.45 6.13
C ARG A 283 15.31 11.80 4.68
N THR A 284 15.63 13.08 4.46
CA THR A 284 16.23 13.60 3.23
C THR A 284 17.74 13.42 3.27
N GLY A 285 18.29 12.53 2.45
CA GLY A 285 19.73 12.23 2.35
C GLY A 285 20.02 10.94 1.56
N PRO A 286 21.29 10.57 1.31
CA PRO A 286 21.62 9.34 0.59
C PRO A 286 21.18 8.10 1.39
N GLN A 287 20.02 7.54 1.01
CA GLN A 287 19.29 6.45 1.66
C GLN A 287 19.94 5.06 1.55
N SER A 288 21.14 4.95 0.97
CA SER A 288 21.59 3.71 0.32
C SER A 288 22.09 2.57 1.23
N ARG A 289 22.02 2.68 2.57
CA ARG A 289 22.58 1.62 3.47
C ARG A 289 21.63 1.03 4.50
N ILE A 290 20.46 1.61 4.74
CA ILE A 290 19.56 1.14 5.81
C ILE A 290 18.35 0.46 5.17
N GLY A 291 18.36 -0.87 5.15
CA GLY A 291 17.23 -1.67 4.67
C GLY A 291 16.00 -1.57 5.57
N ARG A 292 14.85 -2.00 5.06
CA ARG A 292 13.60 -2.12 5.83
C ARG A 292 13.78 -3.10 7.00
N SER A 293 13.04 -2.87 8.09
CA SER A 293 13.11 -3.73 9.26
C SER A 293 12.53 -5.12 8.99
N ASP A 294 13.25 -6.15 9.42
CA ASP A 294 12.76 -7.53 9.47
C ASP A 294 12.09 -7.77 10.83
N LEU A 295 10.76 -7.85 10.84
CA LEU A 295 9.96 -7.92 12.07
C LEU A 295 10.08 -9.26 12.79
N ASP A 296 10.20 -10.37 12.05
CA ASP A 296 10.36 -11.69 12.65
C ASP A 296 11.75 -11.81 13.30
N ARG A 297 12.77 -11.29 12.63
CA ARG A 297 14.12 -11.18 13.22
C ARG A 297 14.19 -10.21 14.40
N GLU A 298 13.42 -9.12 14.36
CA GLU A 298 13.30 -8.23 15.52
C GLU A 298 12.72 -8.97 16.71
N LEU A 299 11.66 -9.75 16.51
CA LEU A 299 11.04 -10.55 17.56
C LEU A 299 12.00 -11.59 18.14
N LEU A 300 12.80 -12.26 17.29
CA LEU A 300 13.88 -13.16 17.74
C LEU A 300 14.93 -12.43 18.59
N GLY A 301 15.36 -11.23 18.15
CA GLY A 301 16.32 -10.42 18.89
C GLY A 301 15.81 -9.97 20.26
N GLN A 302 14.53 -9.58 20.34
CA GLN A 302 13.85 -9.23 21.60
C GLN A 302 13.75 -10.43 22.53
N GLY A 303 13.37 -11.61 22.00
CA GLY A 303 13.28 -12.84 22.78
C GLY A 303 14.62 -13.23 23.40
N ALA A 304 15.69 -13.21 22.60
CA ALA A 304 17.05 -13.45 23.09
C ALA A 304 17.47 -12.43 24.17
N ALA A 305 17.17 -11.14 23.98
CA ALA A 305 17.47 -10.11 24.95
C ALA A 305 16.67 -10.29 26.25
N ASN A 306 15.40 -10.68 26.20
CA ASN A 306 14.59 -10.94 27.39
C ASN A 306 15.06 -12.16 28.17
N ILE A 307 15.53 -13.22 27.51
CA ILE A 307 16.19 -14.35 28.17
C ILE A 307 17.44 -13.87 28.92
N VAL A 308 18.32 -13.12 28.25
CA VAL A 308 19.57 -12.63 28.86
C VAL A 308 19.27 -11.64 29.99
N SER A 309 18.34 -10.72 29.80
CA SER A 309 17.95 -9.74 30.81
C SER A 309 17.39 -10.42 32.04
N GLY A 310 16.39 -11.30 31.87
CA GLY A 310 15.79 -12.04 32.99
C GLY A 310 16.82 -12.91 33.73
N ALA A 311 17.69 -13.61 33.00
CA ALA A 311 18.74 -14.44 33.61
C ALA A 311 19.72 -13.63 34.48
N LEU A 312 20.05 -12.41 34.04
CA LEU A 312 20.94 -11.48 34.76
C LEU A 312 20.22 -10.65 35.85
N GLY A 313 18.94 -10.90 36.10
CA GLY A 313 18.16 -10.11 37.05
C GLY A 313 17.87 -8.69 36.55
N GLY A 314 17.64 -8.54 35.25
CA GLY A 314 17.25 -7.30 34.58
C GLY A 314 15.75 -7.23 34.31
N LEU A 315 15.25 -6.01 34.06
CA LEU A 315 13.87 -5.78 33.66
C LEU A 315 13.54 -6.37 32.27
N PRO A 316 12.26 -6.66 31.99
CA PRO A 316 11.77 -6.90 30.64
C PRO A 316 12.19 -5.79 29.65
N ILE A 317 12.59 -6.21 28.46
CA ILE A 317 13.11 -5.39 27.36
C ILE A 317 12.06 -5.33 26.25
N ALA A 318 11.88 -4.12 25.71
CA ALA A 318 11.16 -3.90 24.46
C ALA A 318 11.79 -2.74 23.66
N GLY A 319 11.39 -2.58 22.40
CA GLY A 319 11.73 -1.42 21.59
C GLY A 319 11.19 -0.12 22.18
N VAL A 320 12.07 0.83 22.47
CA VAL A 320 11.71 2.10 23.14
C VAL A 320 11.62 3.22 22.11
N ALA A 321 10.41 3.73 21.89
CA ALA A 321 10.13 4.76 20.88
C ALA A 321 10.94 6.06 21.08
N VAL A 322 11.04 6.56 22.32
CA VAL A 322 11.75 7.81 22.64
C VAL A 322 13.25 7.69 22.32
N ARG A 323 13.88 6.60 22.75
CA ARG A 323 15.32 6.33 22.51
C ARG A 323 15.59 6.09 21.02
N SER A 324 14.73 5.32 20.36
CA SER A 324 14.86 5.04 18.92
C SER A 324 14.68 6.30 18.08
N THR A 325 13.72 7.17 18.45
CA THR A 325 13.54 8.47 17.79
C THR A 325 14.76 9.37 18.00
N ALA A 326 15.32 9.41 19.21
CA ALA A 326 16.54 10.18 19.49
C ALA A 326 17.74 9.63 18.70
N ASN A 327 17.90 8.31 18.63
CA ASN A 327 18.93 7.64 17.84
C ASN A 327 18.86 8.05 16.37
N VAL A 328 17.65 8.02 15.81
CA VAL A 328 17.40 8.38 14.41
C VAL A 328 17.64 9.88 14.17
N LYS A 329 17.16 10.75 15.07
CA LYS A 329 17.35 12.21 14.95
C LYS A 329 18.80 12.65 15.12
N SER A 330 19.58 11.93 15.94
CA SER A 330 21.01 12.18 16.11
C SER A 330 21.87 11.65 14.96
N GLY A 331 21.24 11.12 13.90
CA GLY A 331 21.92 10.76 12.66
C GLY A 331 22.49 9.35 12.62
N ALA A 332 22.04 8.42 13.49
CA ALA A 332 22.50 7.03 13.43
C ALA A 332 22.30 6.42 12.04
N VAL A 333 23.32 5.68 11.59
CA VAL A 333 23.40 5.06 10.26
C VAL A 333 23.53 3.54 10.31
N SER A 334 23.85 2.96 11.47
CA SER A 334 23.93 1.51 11.63
C SER A 334 23.54 1.04 13.04
N ARG A 335 23.42 -0.28 13.17
CA ARG A 335 23.25 -0.99 14.45
C ARG A 335 24.42 -0.82 15.42
N ASN A 336 25.56 -0.27 14.98
CA ASN A 336 26.66 0.05 15.89
C ASN A 336 26.26 1.11 16.92
N SER A 337 25.39 2.06 16.58
CA SER A 337 24.92 3.08 17.54
C SER A 337 24.25 2.45 18.77
N THR A 338 23.41 1.44 18.55
CA THR A 338 22.67 0.77 19.64
C THR A 338 23.59 -0.09 20.50
N MET A 339 24.56 -0.79 19.89
CA MET A 339 25.57 -1.58 20.61
C MET A 339 26.51 -0.70 21.42
N VAL A 340 27.03 0.40 20.84
CA VAL A 340 27.89 1.36 21.56
C VAL A 340 27.14 2.00 22.73
N HIS A 341 25.86 2.34 22.55
CA HIS A 341 25.01 2.79 23.64
C HIS A 341 24.97 1.77 24.79
N GLY A 342 24.73 0.49 24.48
CA GLY A 342 24.70 -0.57 25.50
C GLY A 342 26.03 -0.72 26.24
N VAL A 343 27.15 -0.63 25.53
CA VAL A 343 28.51 -0.64 26.14
C VAL A 343 28.70 0.57 27.06
N LEU A 344 28.28 1.77 26.64
CA LEU A 344 28.35 2.97 27.50
C LEU A 344 27.52 2.81 28.79
N VAL A 345 26.37 2.15 28.72
CA VAL A 345 25.58 1.83 29.93
C VAL A 345 26.34 0.90 30.86
N VAL A 346 26.99 -0.16 30.35
CA VAL A 346 27.84 -1.04 31.17
C VAL A 346 28.97 -0.27 31.85
N VAL A 347 29.68 0.57 31.09
CA VAL A 347 30.77 1.40 31.61
C VAL A 347 30.25 2.34 32.71
N ALA A 348 29.11 2.99 32.50
CA ALA A 348 28.51 3.87 33.50
C ALA A 348 28.03 3.12 34.75
N ALA A 349 27.44 1.94 34.58
CA ALA A 349 26.97 1.11 35.69
C ALA A 349 28.12 0.63 36.58
N LEU A 350 29.33 0.45 36.02
CA LEU A 350 30.52 0.02 36.76
C LEU A 350 31.33 1.19 37.33
N LEU A 351 31.46 2.31 36.60
CA LEU A 351 32.37 3.40 36.97
C LEU A 351 31.69 4.63 37.59
N MET A 352 30.39 4.83 37.36
CA MET A 352 29.67 6.05 37.78
C MET A 352 28.74 5.84 38.98
N VAL A 353 28.87 4.73 39.73
CA VAL A 353 28.02 4.41 40.89
C VAL A 353 27.88 5.57 41.87
N PRO A 354 28.95 6.26 42.33
CA PRO A 354 28.82 7.36 43.29
C PRO A 354 28.01 8.55 42.75
N VAL A 355 28.07 8.79 41.44
CA VAL A 355 27.30 9.85 40.79
C VAL A 355 25.82 9.48 40.72
N LEU A 356 25.53 8.20 40.44
CA LEU A 356 24.16 7.69 40.37
C LEU A 356 23.48 7.67 41.75
N GLU A 357 24.21 7.32 42.81
CA GLU A 357 23.71 7.34 44.19
C GLU A 357 23.42 8.76 44.72
N GLY A 358 23.98 9.79 44.09
CA GLY A 358 23.65 11.19 44.40
C GLY A 358 22.24 11.61 43.95
N ILE A 359 21.53 10.79 43.18
CA ILE A 359 20.26 11.17 42.55
C ILE A 359 19.09 11.00 43.54
N PRO A 360 18.27 12.05 43.80
CA PRO A 360 17.06 11.93 44.62
C PRO A 360 15.97 11.11 43.92
N LEU A 361 15.30 10.20 44.64
CA LEU A 361 14.20 9.37 44.10
C LEU A 361 13.03 10.23 43.58
N ALA A 362 12.74 11.35 44.26
CA ALA A 362 11.70 12.30 43.85
C ALA A 362 11.94 12.86 42.43
N SER A 363 13.20 13.06 42.04
CA SER A 363 13.55 13.53 40.68
C SER A 363 13.26 12.45 39.64
N LEU A 364 13.63 11.19 39.92
CA LEU A 364 13.32 10.07 39.02
C LEU A 364 11.81 9.84 38.90
N ALA A 365 11.06 9.92 40.00
CA ALA A 365 9.61 9.80 39.99
C ALA A 365 8.96 10.92 39.16
N ALA A 366 9.41 12.16 39.31
CA ALA A 366 8.92 13.28 38.50
C ALA A 366 9.22 13.10 37.00
N LEU A 367 10.41 12.59 36.65
CA LEU A 367 10.78 12.25 35.27
C LEU A 367 9.84 11.17 34.71
N VAL A 368 9.60 10.08 35.45
CA VAL A 368 8.75 8.97 35.01
C VAL A 368 7.28 9.39 34.92
N MET A 369 6.80 10.20 35.87
CA MET A 369 5.48 10.81 35.82
C MET A 369 5.31 11.64 34.55
N ALA A 370 6.29 12.48 34.21
CA ALA A 370 6.26 13.27 32.98
C ALA A 370 6.21 12.39 31.72
N VAL A 371 6.95 11.28 31.70
CA VAL A 371 6.89 10.29 30.61
C VAL A 371 5.52 9.63 30.53
N GLY A 372 4.93 9.23 31.66
CA GLY A 372 3.58 8.67 31.73
C GLY A 372 2.52 9.63 31.19
N ILE A 373 2.60 10.91 31.56
CA ILE A 373 1.71 11.97 31.04
C ILE A 373 1.90 12.16 29.54
N GLN A 374 3.14 12.13 29.02
CA GLN A 374 3.42 12.27 27.59
C GLN A 374 2.88 11.10 26.75
N MET A 375 2.71 9.90 27.33
CA MET A 375 2.09 8.76 26.65
C MET A 375 0.60 9.00 26.36
N VAL A 376 -0.06 9.88 27.11
CA VAL A 376 -1.46 10.29 26.91
C VAL A 376 -1.50 11.48 25.95
N SER A 377 -1.46 11.22 24.64
CA SER A 377 -1.48 12.31 23.65
C SER A 377 -2.92 12.71 23.25
N LEU A 378 -3.26 14.00 23.41
CA LEU A 378 -4.53 14.57 22.96
C LEU A 378 -4.69 14.54 21.42
N HIS A 379 -3.58 14.52 20.67
CA HIS A 379 -3.59 14.45 19.22
C HIS A 379 -4.12 13.10 18.71
N HIS A 380 -3.70 11.98 19.32
CA HIS A 380 -4.23 10.66 18.96
C HIS A 380 -5.71 10.51 19.31
N ILE A 381 -6.16 11.08 20.43
CA ILE A 381 -7.58 11.11 20.81
C ILE A 381 -8.41 11.80 19.70
N ARG A 382 -7.94 12.94 19.17
CA ARG A 382 -8.62 13.65 18.05
C ARG A 382 -8.61 12.89 16.73
N THR A 383 -7.57 12.12 16.44
CA THR A 383 -7.50 11.31 15.21
C THR A 383 -8.40 10.08 15.31
N VAL A 384 -8.47 9.43 16.47
CA VAL A 384 -9.33 8.27 16.75
C VAL A 384 -10.82 8.65 16.75
N THR A 385 -11.18 9.84 17.25
CA THR A 385 -12.56 10.36 17.17
C THR A 385 -13.04 10.54 15.73
N ARG A 386 -12.15 10.91 14.80
CA ARG A 386 -12.48 11.06 13.38
C ARG A 386 -12.83 9.73 12.68
N HIS A 387 -12.32 8.60 13.14
CA HIS A 387 -12.50 7.28 12.51
C HIS A 387 -13.60 6.42 13.19
N ARG A 388 -14.32 6.96 14.20
CA ARG A 388 -15.31 6.25 15.02
C ARG A 388 -14.73 4.99 15.70
N GLU A 389 -13.45 5.03 16.08
CA GLU A 389 -12.78 3.97 16.85
C GLU A 389 -12.65 4.33 18.36
N VAL A 390 -13.30 5.42 18.77
CA VAL A 390 -13.41 5.86 20.18
C VAL A 390 -13.82 4.74 21.14
N PRO A 391 -14.84 3.90 20.87
CA PRO A 391 -15.22 2.86 21.83
C PRO A 391 -14.08 1.86 22.07
N VAL A 392 -13.30 1.52 21.04
CA VAL A 392 -12.15 0.62 21.16
C VAL A 392 -11.07 1.23 22.03
N TYR A 393 -10.70 2.49 21.74
CA TYR A 393 -9.70 3.21 22.52
C TYR A 393 -10.11 3.39 23.98
N ALA A 394 -11.36 3.81 24.23
CA ALA A 394 -11.87 4.05 25.57
C ALA A 394 -11.98 2.75 26.38
N ALA A 395 -12.52 1.69 25.78
CA ALA A 395 -12.61 0.37 26.42
C ALA A 395 -11.22 -0.19 26.76
N THR A 396 -10.25 -0.06 25.85
CA THR A 396 -8.87 -0.49 26.13
C THR A 396 -8.26 0.34 27.25
N THR A 397 -8.36 1.67 27.20
CA THR A 397 -7.77 2.57 28.22
C THR A 397 -8.36 2.31 29.60
N LEU A 398 -9.69 2.28 29.72
CA LEU A 398 -10.39 2.02 30.98
C LEU A 398 -10.14 0.60 31.48
N GLY A 399 -10.16 -0.38 30.58
CA GLY A 399 -9.83 -1.77 30.88
C GLY A 399 -8.42 -1.92 31.45
N VAL A 400 -7.42 -1.24 30.87
CA VAL A 400 -6.05 -1.26 31.39
C VAL A 400 -5.95 -0.61 32.78
N VAL A 401 -6.63 0.52 32.99
CA VAL A 401 -6.60 1.25 34.28
C VAL A 401 -7.28 0.46 35.41
N VAL A 402 -8.38 -0.25 35.12
CA VAL A 402 -9.21 -0.92 36.13
C VAL A 402 -8.88 -2.41 36.27
N LEU A 403 -8.68 -3.12 35.16
CA LEU A 403 -8.56 -4.59 35.13
C LEU A 403 -7.12 -5.08 34.91
N GLY A 404 -6.21 -4.19 34.53
CA GLY A 404 -4.83 -4.52 34.17
C GLY A 404 -4.60 -4.68 32.66
N VAL A 405 -3.33 -4.77 32.26
CA VAL A 405 -2.92 -4.64 30.86
C VAL A 405 -3.49 -5.73 29.97
N LEU A 406 -3.40 -7.01 30.37
CA LEU A 406 -3.86 -8.14 29.57
C LEU A 406 -5.37 -8.09 29.31
N GLN A 407 -6.16 -7.95 30.39
CA GLN A 407 -7.61 -7.88 30.35
C GLN A 407 -8.08 -6.66 29.56
N GLY A 408 -7.40 -5.51 29.75
CA GLY A 408 -7.69 -4.29 29.02
C GLY A 408 -7.46 -4.43 27.51
N VAL A 409 -6.35 -5.05 27.09
CA VAL A 409 -6.09 -5.34 25.67
C VAL A 409 -7.09 -6.34 25.10
N PHE A 410 -7.41 -7.42 25.83
CA PHE A 410 -8.43 -8.37 25.39
C PHE A 410 -9.80 -7.72 25.20
N LEU A 411 -10.23 -6.90 26.16
CA LEU A 411 -11.46 -6.10 26.06
C LEU A 411 -11.40 -5.16 24.84
N GLY A 412 -10.27 -4.48 24.63
CA GLY A 412 -10.03 -3.63 23.46
C GLY A 412 -10.20 -4.36 22.14
N VAL A 413 -9.53 -5.51 22.00
CA VAL A 413 -9.62 -6.38 20.80
C VAL A 413 -11.04 -6.90 20.61
N ALA A 414 -11.71 -7.35 21.68
CA ALA A 414 -13.10 -7.82 21.61
C ALA A 414 -14.05 -6.72 21.11
N VAL A 415 -13.91 -5.49 21.62
CA VAL A 415 -14.69 -4.33 21.16
C VAL A 415 -14.32 -3.97 19.71
N ALA A 416 -13.04 -4.06 19.33
CA ALA A 416 -12.61 -3.81 17.96
C ALA A 416 -13.23 -4.81 16.98
N VAL A 417 -13.23 -6.09 17.32
CA VAL A 417 -13.88 -7.16 16.54
C VAL A 417 -15.39 -6.94 16.48
N ALA A 418 -16.04 -6.63 17.60
CA ALA A 418 -17.48 -6.35 17.63
C ALA A 418 -17.86 -5.15 16.75
N VAL A 419 -17.07 -4.06 16.79
CA VAL A 419 -17.27 -2.89 15.93
C VAL A 419 -17.03 -3.22 14.46
N ALA A 420 -16.00 -4.01 14.15
CA ALA A 420 -15.73 -4.46 12.78
C ALA A 420 -16.88 -5.32 12.24
N LEU A 421 -17.34 -6.31 13.02
CA LEU A 421 -18.49 -7.16 12.69
C LEU A 421 -19.77 -6.34 12.52
N HIS A 422 -20.02 -5.37 13.40
CA HIS A 422 -21.20 -4.50 13.29
C HIS A 422 -21.14 -3.63 12.03
N ARG A 423 -19.96 -3.17 11.61
CA ARG A 423 -19.79 -2.42 10.34
C ARG A 423 -19.99 -3.32 9.13
N LEU A 424 -19.47 -4.54 9.17
CA LEU A 424 -19.63 -5.54 8.11
C LEU A 424 -21.09 -5.99 7.95
N ALA A 425 -21.84 -6.07 9.05
CA ALA A 425 -23.26 -6.48 9.05
C ALA A 425 -24.24 -5.38 8.58
N ARG A 426 -23.79 -4.13 8.38
CA ARG A 426 -24.66 -3.05 7.91
C ARG A 426 -24.85 -3.12 6.39
N THR A 427 -25.86 -3.88 5.98
CA THR A 427 -26.38 -3.86 4.61
C THR A 427 -27.53 -2.88 4.51
N ARG A 428 -27.49 -1.98 3.53
CA ARG A 428 -28.57 -1.06 3.21
C ARG A 428 -29.28 -1.55 1.96
N ILE A 429 -30.55 -1.88 2.09
CA ILE A 429 -31.39 -2.35 1.00
C ILE A 429 -32.46 -1.29 0.78
N THR A 430 -32.58 -0.81 -0.45
CA THR A 430 -33.52 0.24 -0.85
C THR A 430 -34.37 -0.27 -2.01
N HIS A 431 -35.67 -0.03 -1.94
CA HIS A 431 -36.62 -0.31 -3.02
C HIS A 431 -37.14 1.01 -3.58
N HIS A 432 -37.14 1.11 -4.90
CA HIS A 432 -37.67 2.25 -5.64
C HIS A 432 -38.41 1.73 -6.87
N GLU A 433 -39.58 2.28 -7.15
CA GLU A 433 -40.32 2.02 -8.37
C GLU A 433 -40.06 3.15 -9.36
N LYS A 434 -39.75 2.81 -10.61
CA LYS A 434 -39.59 3.76 -11.70
C LYS A 434 -40.23 3.19 -12.96
N GLU A 435 -41.18 3.92 -13.54
CA GLU A 435 -41.81 3.56 -14.83
C GLU A 435 -42.38 2.12 -14.85
N GLY A 436 -42.97 1.66 -13.74
CA GLY A 436 -43.54 0.30 -13.61
C GLY A 436 -42.52 -0.83 -13.37
N VAL A 437 -41.24 -0.50 -13.21
CA VAL A 437 -40.17 -1.44 -12.86
C VAL A 437 -39.73 -1.25 -11.41
N HIS A 438 -39.67 -2.35 -10.65
CA HIS A 438 -39.26 -2.33 -9.24
C HIS A 438 -37.75 -2.55 -9.12
N HIS A 439 -37.01 -1.51 -8.73
CA HIS A 439 -35.58 -1.55 -8.50
C HIS A 439 -35.28 -1.82 -7.03
N VAL A 440 -34.70 -2.98 -6.73
CA VAL A 440 -34.20 -3.35 -5.40
C VAL A 440 -32.68 -3.22 -5.40
N ARG A 441 -32.16 -2.16 -4.81
CA ARG A 441 -30.71 -1.92 -4.71
C ARG A 441 -30.19 -2.35 -3.35
N VAL A 442 -29.28 -3.31 -3.34
CA VAL A 442 -28.58 -3.80 -2.15
C VAL A 442 -27.17 -3.22 -2.11
N ARG A 443 -26.88 -2.41 -1.09
CA ARG A 443 -25.56 -1.84 -0.82
C ARG A 443 -24.94 -2.43 0.44
N GLY A 444 -23.74 -2.99 0.32
CA GLY A 444 -23.00 -3.63 1.42
C GLY A 444 -22.87 -5.15 1.26
N GLN A 445 -22.32 -5.83 2.27
CA GLN A 445 -22.09 -7.28 2.21
C GLN A 445 -23.37 -8.06 2.50
N LEU A 446 -23.84 -8.85 1.54
CA LEU A 446 -25.09 -9.62 1.65
C LEU A 446 -24.85 -10.90 2.48
N THR A 447 -24.81 -10.75 3.80
CA THR A 447 -24.65 -11.87 4.74
C THR A 447 -25.99 -12.41 5.23
N PHE A 448 -25.99 -13.55 5.94
CA PHE A 448 -27.16 -14.20 6.53
C PHE A 448 -27.93 -13.24 7.47
N LEU A 449 -27.21 -12.31 8.11
CA LEU A 449 -27.79 -11.26 8.95
C LEU A 449 -28.63 -10.23 8.15
N ALA A 450 -28.38 -10.09 6.85
CA ALA A 450 -29.12 -9.21 5.96
C ALA A 450 -30.36 -9.88 5.34
N VAL A 451 -30.46 -11.22 5.36
CA VAL A 451 -31.55 -12.00 4.76
C VAL A 451 -32.94 -11.56 5.24
N PRO A 452 -33.20 -11.34 6.55
CA PRO A 452 -34.53 -10.89 7.00
C PRO A 452 -34.92 -9.50 6.48
N ARG A 453 -33.94 -8.66 6.14
CA ARG A 453 -34.20 -7.34 5.53
C ARG A 453 -34.37 -7.46 4.02
N LEU A 454 -33.54 -8.29 3.38
CA LEU A 454 -33.63 -8.60 1.96
C LEU A 454 -35.00 -9.17 1.62
N SER A 455 -35.41 -10.23 2.33
CA SER A 455 -36.71 -10.85 2.14
C SER A 455 -37.85 -9.84 2.33
N ARG A 456 -37.82 -9.00 3.38
CA ARG A 456 -38.80 -7.93 3.58
C ARG A 456 -38.88 -6.95 2.41
N THR A 457 -37.75 -6.54 1.85
CA THR A 457 -37.73 -5.61 0.72
C THR A 457 -38.16 -6.26 -0.59
N LEU A 458 -37.80 -7.53 -0.80
CA LEU A 458 -38.24 -8.32 -1.97
C LEU A 458 -39.75 -8.59 -1.94
N HIS A 459 -40.36 -8.72 -0.76
CA HIS A 459 -41.83 -8.83 -0.61
C HIS A 459 -42.60 -7.55 -0.96
N LEU A 460 -41.92 -6.40 -1.07
CA LEU A 460 -42.56 -5.16 -1.54
C LEU A 460 -42.76 -5.15 -3.07
N VAL A 461 -42.19 -6.13 -3.79
CA VAL A 461 -42.38 -6.27 -5.23
C VAL A 461 -43.72 -6.97 -5.48
N PRO A 462 -44.68 -6.33 -6.17
CA PRO A 462 -45.96 -6.92 -6.54
C PRO A 462 -45.80 -8.17 -7.42
N GLN A 463 -46.75 -9.10 -7.33
CA GLN A 463 -46.77 -10.30 -8.17
C GLN A 463 -46.94 -9.92 -9.65
N GLY A 464 -46.24 -10.62 -10.54
CA GLY A 464 -46.30 -10.35 -11.98
C GLY A 464 -45.50 -9.13 -12.47
N ALA A 465 -44.92 -8.33 -11.58
CA ALA A 465 -44.20 -7.12 -11.97
C ALA A 465 -42.76 -7.40 -12.47
N HIS A 466 -42.23 -6.48 -13.28
CA HIS A 466 -40.81 -6.48 -13.68
C HIS A 466 -39.94 -5.93 -12.55
N ALA A 467 -38.95 -6.71 -12.11
CA ALA A 467 -38.05 -6.34 -11.01
C ALA A 467 -36.57 -6.40 -11.42
N VAL A 468 -35.78 -5.43 -10.96
CA VAL A 468 -34.34 -5.41 -11.14
C VAL A 468 -33.67 -5.37 -9.77
N VAL A 469 -32.93 -6.42 -9.43
CA VAL A 469 -32.16 -6.50 -8.20
C VAL A 469 -30.71 -6.13 -8.48
N GLU A 470 -30.30 -4.97 -8.02
CA GLU A 470 -28.93 -4.47 -8.15
C GLU A 470 -28.11 -4.80 -6.90
N LEU A 471 -27.04 -5.57 -7.08
CA LEU A 471 -26.12 -5.98 -6.02
C LEU A 471 -24.83 -5.15 -6.12
N ASP A 472 -24.71 -4.14 -5.26
CA ASP A 472 -23.53 -3.26 -5.14
C ASP A 472 -22.47 -3.81 -4.15
N GLY A 473 -22.66 -5.03 -3.63
CA GLY A 473 -21.81 -5.69 -2.62
C GLY A 473 -20.74 -6.61 -3.22
N SER A 474 -19.59 -6.74 -2.53
CA SER A 474 -18.49 -7.61 -2.98
C SER A 474 -18.54 -9.04 -2.43
N PHE A 475 -19.47 -9.32 -1.52
CA PHE A 475 -19.61 -10.61 -0.86
C PHE A 475 -21.10 -10.92 -0.64
N MET A 476 -21.44 -12.17 -0.92
CA MET A 476 -22.73 -12.79 -0.65
C MET A 476 -22.48 -14.16 -0.06
N ASP A 477 -23.06 -14.45 1.11
CA ASP A 477 -22.97 -15.80 1.67
C ASP A 477 -24.07 -16.71 1.14
N HIS A 478 -23.97 -17.99 1.47
CA HIS A 478 -24.85 -19.03 0.92
C HIS A 478 -26.33 -18.79 1.26
N ALA A 479 -26.63 -18.40 2.50
CA ALA A 479 -28.00 -18.14 2.93
C ALA A 479 -28.64 -16.96 2.18
N ALA A 480 -27.87 -15.92 1.89
CA ALA A 480 -28.38 -14.79 1.13
C ALA A 480 -28.50 -15.09 -0.38
N TYR A 481 -27.62 -15.94 -0.92
CA TYR A 481 -27.74 -16.45 -2.28
C TYR A 481 -28.99 -17.31 -2.47
N GLU A 482 -29.21 -18.28 -1.58
CA GLU A 482 -30.36 -19.18 -1.61
C GLU A 482 -31.67 -18.39 -1.49
N SER A 483 -31.78 -17.49 -0.50
CA SER A 483 -32.97 -16.66 -0.32
C SER A 483 -33.29 -15.77 -1.54
N LEU A 484 -32.27 -15.27 -2.26
CA LEU A 484 -32.46 -14.46 -3.45
C LEU A 484 -32.87 -15.33 -4.66
N GLN A 485 -32.32 -16.53 -4.77
CA GLN A 485 -32.67 -17.49 -5.81
C GLN A 485 -34.09 -18.03 -5.65
N ASP A 486 -34.48 -18.37 -4.43
CA ASP A 486 -35.82 -18.85 -4.10
C ASP A 486 -36.89 -17.79 -4.36
N TRP A 487 -36.59 -16.53 -4.01
CA TRP A 487 -37.47 -15.42 -4.35
C TRP A 487 -37.58 -15.25 -5.87
N ARG A 488 -36.46 -15.29 -6.60
CA ARG A 488 -36.46 -15.15 -8.06
C ARG A 488 -37.28 -16.25 -8.72
N SER A 489 -37.03 -17.51 -8.38
CA SER A 489 -37.73 -18.66 -8.95
C SER A 489 -39.23 -18.56 -8.69
N SER A 490 -39.62 -18.24 -7.44
CA SER A 490 -41.01 -18.05 -7.06
C SER A 490 -41.67 -16.86 -7.76
N HIS A 491 -40.95 -15.77 -8.01
CA HIS A 491 -41.45 -14.58 -8.71
C HIS A 491 -41.68 -14.87 -10.19
N THR A 492 -40.73 -15.56 -10.84
CA THR A 492 -40.87 -16.00 -12.24
C THR A 492 -41.98 -17.04 -12.43
N ALA A 493 -42.16 -17.96 -11.48
CA ALA A 493 -43.23 -18.94 -11.53
C ALA A 493 -44.64 -18.31 -11.45
N ARG A 494 -44.75 -17.10 -10.87
CA ARG A 494 -45.99 -16.32 -10.79
C ARG A 494 -46.16 -15.30 -11.91
N GLY A 495 -45.37 -15.41 -12.99
CA GLY A 495 -45.48 -14.57 -14.18
C GLY A 495 -44.75 -13.23 -14.11
N GLY A 496 -43.96 -12.96 -13.06
CA GLY A 496 -43.10 -11.78 -13.00
C GLY A 496 -41.76 -12.00 -13.69
N THR A 497 -40.99 -10.94 -13.94
CA THR A 497 -39.61 -11.05 -14.41
C THR A 497 -38.65 -10.44 -13.38
N ALA A 498 -37.47 -11.03 -13.26
CA ALA A 498 -36.46 -10.59 -12.30
C ALA A 498 -35.06 -10.61 -12.92
N GLU A 499 -34.48 -9.43 -13.12
CA GLU A 499 -33.10 -9.26 -13.57
C GLU A 499 -32.17 -9.03 -12.38
N LEU A 500 -31.09 -9.79 -12.31
CA LEU A 500 -30.05 -9.65 -11.30
C LEU A 500 -28.86 -8.92 -11.93
N SER A 501 -28.62 -7.67 -11.53
CA SER A 501 -27.51 -6.86 -12.00
C SER A 501 -26.45 -6.70 -10.91
N GLY A 502 -25.20 -7.01 -11.21
CA GLY A 502 -24.07 -6.95 -10.27
C GLY A 502 -22.79 -7.41 -10.96
N ARG A 503 -21.62 -7.00 -10.46
CA ARG A 503 -20.29 -7.34 -11.04
C ARG A 503 -20.10 -8.86 -11.02
N ARG A 504 -20.52 -9.55 -12.08
CA ARG A 504 -20.16 -10.94 -12.34
C ARG A 504 -18.82 -10.94 -13.07
N ASP A 505 -17.78 -11.35 -12.35
CA ASP A 505 -16.77 -12.30 -12.83
C ASP A 505 -16.15 -13.00 -11.61
N GLY A 506 -16.52 -14.27 -11.41
CA GLY A 506 -15.82 -15.21 -10.53
C GLY A 506 -16.23 -15.20 -9.05
N ILE A 507 -16.94 -16.25 -8.63
CA ILE A 507 -16.92 -16.73 -7.24
C ILE A 507 -15.46 -17.09 -6.91
N ARG A 508 -14.82 -16.31 -6.03
CA ARG A 508 -13.59 -16.71 -5.34
C ARG A 508 -13.70 -16.36 -3.87
N THR A 509 -13.77 -17.41 -3.06
CA THR A 509 -13.51 -17.42 -1.63
C THR A 509 -12.06 -16.98 -1.37
N ALA A 510 -11.87 -16.23 -0.29
CA ALA A 510 -10.60 -15.86 0.34
C ALA A 510 -9.75 -14.73 -0.31
N GLU A 511 -9.61 -13.67 0.52
CA GLU A 511 -8.38 -12.95 0.85
C GLU A 511 -7.95 -11.67 0.09
N GLN A 512 -8.05 -10.57 0.86
CA GLN A 512 -7.27 -9.32 0.89
C GLN A 512 -7.44 -8.21 -0.17
N ALA A 513 -7.79 -7.04 0.38
CA ALA A 513 -8.06 -5.72 -0.21
C ALA A 513 -6.78 -4.84 -0.23
N PRO A 514 -6.81 -3.49 -0.43
CA PRO A 514 -7.88 -2.60 -0.89
C PRO A 514 -7.43 -1.56 -1.94
N ALA A 515 -8.36 -1.01 -2.71
CA ALA A 515 -8.33 0.41 -3.08
C ALA A 515 -9.69 0.84 -3.62
N THR A 516 -10.17 1.97 -3.12
CA THR A 516 -11.13 2.88 -3.74
C THR A 516 -11.31 2.66 -5.25
N GLU A 517 -12.31 1.90 -5.66
CA GLU A 517 -12.58 1.67 -7.08
C GLU A 517 -13.41 2.82 -7.66
N CYS A 518 -12.65 3.77 -8.18
CA CYS A 518 -12.92 4.53 -9.39
C CYS A 518 -14.02 3.94 -10.30
N ARG A 519 -15.04 4.74 -10.61
CA ARG A 519 -16.12 4.43 -11.58
C ARG A 519 -15.67 4.51 -13.05
N CYS A 520 -14.45 4.11 -13.38
CA CYS A 520 -14.04 4.05 -14.78
C CYS A 520 -14.14 2.60 -15.25
N ARG A 521 -15.05 2.37 -16.19
CA ARG A 521 -15.10 1.13 -16.97
C ARG A 521 -13.82 1.02 -17.81
N PRO A 522 -13.42 -0.19 -18.24
CA PRO A 522 -12.51 -0.33 -19.35
C PRO A 522 -12.95 0.66 -20.45
N TRP A 523 -12.01 1.46 -20.98
CA TRP A 523 -12.26 2.39 -22.10
C TRP A 523 -12.96 3.71 -21.77
N THR A 524 -13.02 4.12 -20.50
CA THR A 524 -13.40 5.51 -20.19
C THR A 524 -12.32 6.46 -20.76
N PRO A 525 -12.67 7.51 -21.54
CA PRO A 525 -11.67 8.46 -22.06
C PRO A 525 -10.86 9.10 -20.92
N TRP A 526 -9.54 9.22 -21.05
CA TRP A 526 -8.64 9.73 -20.00
C TRP A 526 -9.08 11.08 -19.40
N ARG A 527 -9.65 11.98 -20.22
CA ARG A 527 -10.23 13.26 -19.75
C ARG A 527 -11.35 13.08 -18.70
N ASN A 528 -12.07 11.97 -18.75
CA ASN A 528 -13.19 11.67 -17.85
C ASN A 528 -12.76 10.87 -16.61
N HIS A 529 -11.48 10.53 -16.46
CA HIS A 529 -10.91 9.91 -15.26
C HIS A 529 -10.70 10.91 -14.10
N GLN A 530 -10.98 12.20 -14.26
CA GLN A 530 -10.81 13.22 -13.22
C GLN A 530 -11.62 12.91 -11.94
N ALA A 531 -12.79 12.27 -12.07
CA ALA A 531 -13.65 11.89 -10.94
C ALA A 531 -13.09 10.73 -10.09
N CYS A 532 -12.10 9.99 -10.58
CA CYS A 532 -11.52 8.85 -9.87
C CYS A 532 -10.38 9.18 -8.93
N PHE A 533 -9.80 10.38 -9.05
CA PHE A 533 -8.57 10.75 -8.35
C PHE A 533 -8.62 12.16 -7.73
N ALA A 534 -9.81 12.72 -7.52
CA ALA A 534 -9.98 14.04 -6.91
C ALA A 534 -9.68 14.02 -5.39
N ALA A 535 -8.40 14.11 -5.06
CA ALA A 535 -7.89 14.69 -3.82
C ALA A 535 -6.64 15.55 -4.12
N ALA A 536 -6.76 16.48 -5.07
CA ALA A 536 -6.02 17.74 -5.14
C ALA A 536 -6.34 18.43 -6.48
N ALA A 537 -7.19 19.46 -6.42
CA ALA A 537 -7.25 20.43 -7.50
C ALA A 537 -5.89 21.16 -7.56
N ALA A 538 -5.15 20.99 -8.65
CA ALA A 538 -4.00 21.82 -8.99
C ALA A 538 -4.32 22.56 -10.29
N PRO A 539 -3.94 23.84 -10.41
CA PRO A 539 -4.36 24.71 -11.50
C PRO A 539 -3.85 24.21 -12.86
N ALA A 540 -4.69 24.40 -13.87
CA ALA A 540 -4.42 24.02 -15.25
C ALA A 540 -3.15 24.71 -15.77
N GLY A 541 -2.18 23.92 -16.23
CA GLY A 541 -0.95 24.43 -16.86
C GLY A 541 0.27 23.51 -16.78
N GLN A 542 0.29 22.51 -15.89
CA GLN A 542 1.44 21.59 -15.70
C GLN A 542 1.09 20.09 -15.85
N GLY A 543 0.09 19.76 -16.70
CA GLY A 543 -0.62 18.47 -16.67
C GLY A 543 -0.07 17.31 -17.53
N ALA A 544 0.48 17.58 -18.72
CA ALA A 544 0.65 16.53 -19.74
C ALA A 544 1.65 15.42 -19.35
N GLY A 545 2.82 15.77 -18.82
CA GLY A 545 3.83 14.77 -18.41
C GLY A 545 3.39 13.91 -17.22
N ARG A 546 2.51 14.44 -16.35
CA ARG A 546 1.97 13.69 -15.21
C ARG A 546 0.85 12.74 -15.63
N GLU A 547 0.16 13.01 -16.74
CA GLU A 547 -0.91 12.13 -17.26
C GLU A 547 -0.36 10.81 -17.80
N LEU A 548 0.71 10.84 -18.60
CA LEU A 548 1.36 9.62 -19.11
C LEU A 548 1.92 8.77 -17.95
N ALA A 549 2.66 9.38 -17.02
CA ALA A 549 3.22 8.67 -15.87
C ALA A 549 2.13 8.03 -14.99
N ARG A 550 0.99 8.71 -14.82
CA ARG A 550 -0.19 8.16 -14.12
C ARG A 550 -0.79 6.99 -14.89
N GLY A 551 -0.89 7.08 -16.21
CA GLY A 551 -1.42 6.00 -17.04
C GLY A 551 -0.57 4.74 -16.99
N ILE A 552 0.75 4.89 -17.14
CA ILE A 552 1.71 3.79 -17.01
C ILE A 552 1.66 3.19 -15.59
N SER A 553 1.56 4.03 -14.55
CA SER A 553 1.42 3.54 -13.17
C SER A 553 0.13 2.75 -12.93
N SER A 554 -0.96 3.11 -13.61
CA SER A 554 -2.23 2.35 -13.55
C SER A 554 -2.08 1.00 -14.25
N PHE A 555 -1.51 0.98 -15.46
CA PHE A 555 -1.21 -0.26 -16.18
C PHE A 555 -0.35 -1.20 -15.33
N GLN A 556 0.76 -0.72 -14.76
CA GLN A 556 1.67 -1.55 -13.96
C GLN A 556 1.01 -2.15 -12.72
N ARG A 557 0.07 -1.45 -12.10
CA ARG A 557 -0.61 -1.93 -10.88
C ARG A 557 -1.79 -2.86 -11.19
N ASN A 558 -2.58 -2.55 -12.21
CA ASN A 558 -3.90 -3.16 -12.40
C ASN A 558 -3.95 -4.10 -13.60
N THR A 559 -3.30 -3.75 -14.71
CA THR A 559 -3.41 -4.50 -15.98
C THR A 559 -2.23 -5.43 -16.19
N ALA A 560 -1.01 -4.97 -15.91
CA ALA A 560 0.22 -5.73 -16.13
C ALA A 560 0.20 -7.10 -15.45
N PRO A 561 -0.26 -7.28 -14.20
CA PRO A 561 -0.34 -8.61 -13.60
C PRO A 561 -1.24 -9.59 -14.35
N LEU A 562 -2.29 -9.09 -15.02
CA LEU A 562 -3.26 -9.91 -15.76
C LEU A 562 -2.75 -10.34 -17.13
N VAL A 563 -1.95 -9.49 -17.79
CA VAL A 563 -1.46 -9.74 -19.16
C VAL A 563 0.01 -10.17 -19.22
N ARG A 564 0.72 -10.23 -18.09
CA ARG A 564 2.17 -10.49 -18.05
C ARG A 564 2.55 -11.83 -18.66
N GLU A 565 1.77 -12.86 -18.39
CA GLU A 565 2.04 -14.21 -18.91
C GLU A 565 1.91 -14.25 -20.43
N GLU A 566 0.81 -13.68 -20.94
CA GLU A 566 0.54 -13.57 -22.37
C GLU A 566 1.60 -12.74 -23.11
N LEU A 567 1.96 -11.57 -22.58
CA LEU A 567 3.04 -10.75 -23.17
C LEU A 567 4.41 -11.44 -23.10
N ALA A 568 4.68 -12.21 -22.03
CA ALA A 568 5.91 -12.98 -21.94
C ALA A 568 5.94 -14.15 -22.95
N ARG A 569 4.78 -14.75 -23.26
CA ARG A 569 4.64 -15.75 -24.32
C ARG A 569 4.97 -15.12 -25.68
N LEU A 570 4.28 -14.04 -26.04
CA LEU A 570 4.49 -13.32 -27.31
C LEU A 570 5.93 -12.82 -27.47
N ALA A 571 6.58 -12.39 -26.38
CA ALA A 571 7.99 -11.98 -26.42
C ALA A 571 8.96 -13.13 -26.75
N ARG A 572 8.60 -14.39 -26.46
CA ARG A 572 9.40 -15.57 -26.79
C ARG A 572 9.07 -16.12 -28.18
N GLU A 573 7.79 -16.11 -28.55
CA GLU A 573 7.28 -16.71 -29.78
C GLU A 573 7.39 -15.77 -31.00
N GLY A 574 7.54 -14.47 -30.75
CA GLY A 574 7.53 -13.44 -31.80
C GLY A 574 6.11 -13.03 -32.20
N GLN A 575 6.00 -12.10 -33.16
CA GLN A 575 4.71 -11.68 -33.71
C GLN A 575 4.30 -12.60 -34.87
N GLN A 576 3.05 -13.08 -34.85
CA GLN A 576 2.45 -13.87 -35.93
C GLN A 576 1.03 -13.37 -36.23
N PRO A 577 0.89 -12.11 -36.69
CA PRO A 577 -0.41 -11.52 -36.94
C PRO A 577 -1.08 -12.19 -38.14
N SER A 578 -2.39 -12.36 -38.07
CA SER A 578 -3.16 -12.95 -39.18
C SER A 578 -3.42 -11.93 -40.30
N GLN A 579 -3.33 -10.64 -40.00
CA GLN A 579 -3.80 -9.55 -40.85
C GLN A 579 -2.98 -8.26 -40.67
N LEU A 580 -2.75 -7.55 -41.78
CA LEU A 580 -2.33 -6.15 -41.79
C LEU A 580 -3.56 -5.24 -41.77
N PHE A 581 -3.67 -4.37 -40.77
CA PHE A 581 -4.76 -3.40 -40.64
C PHE A 581 -4.22 -1.98 -40.87
N LEU A 582 -4.57 -1.37 -42.00
CA LEU A 582 -4.17 -0.02 -42.37
C LEU A 582 -5.32 0.96 -42.12
N THR A 583 -5.11 1.91 -41.22
CA THR A 583 -6.15 2.85 -40.80
C THR A 583 -5.60 4.25 -40.51
N CYS A 584 -6.49 5.16 -40.11
CA CYS A 584 -6.16 6.54 -39.83
C CYS A 584 -5.45 6.70 -38.47
N ALA A 585 -4.57 7.69 -38.37
CA ALA A 585 -3.95 8.16 -37.13
C ALA A 585 -4.95 8.87 -36.17
N ASP A 586 -6.22 9.02 -36.56
CA ASP A 586 -7.28 9.59 -35.73
C ASP A 586 -7.38 8.86 -34.39
N SER A 587 -7.24 9.60 -33.29
CA SER A 587 -7.17 9.06 -31.92
C SER A 587 -8.42 8.29 -31.47
N ARG A 588 -9.54 8.39 -32.19
CA ARG A 588 -10.78 7.67 -31.91
C ARG A 588 -10.80 6.27 -32.51
N LEU A 589 -9.89 5.97 -33.44
CA LEU A 589 -9.80 4.67 -34.11
C LEU A 589 -8.91 3.74 -33.27
N VAL A 590 -9.55 2.80 -32.57
CA VAL A 590 -8.90 1.78 -31.73
C VAL A 590 -9.12 0.43 -32.40
N THR A 591 -8.19 0.02 -33.25
CA THR A 591 -8.35 -1.14 -34.15
C THR A 591 -8.69 -2.42 -33.38
N SER A 592 -7.92 -2.75 -32.35
CA SER A 592 -8.16 -3.94 -31.52
C SER A 592 -9.54 -3.97 -30.85
N MET A 593 -10.16 -2.81 -30.60
CA MET A 593 -11.53 -2.74 -30.09
C MET A 593 -12.54 -3.02 -31.20
N ILE A 594 -12.36 -2.38 -32.36
CA ILE A 594 -13.26 -2.50 -33.50
C ILE A 594 -13.31 -3.95 -34.01
N THR A 595 -12.18 -4.64 -34.00
CA THR A 595 -12.04 -6.01 -34.51
C THR A 595 -12.08 -7.09 -33.42
N ALA A 596 -12.25 -6.70 -32.15
CA ALA A 596 -12.14 -7.60 -30.99
C ALA A 596 -10.83 -8.44 -30.96
N SER A 597 -9.71 -7.84 -31.37
CA SER A 597 -8.40 -8.51 -31.48
C SER A 597 -7.55 -8.34 -30.22
N GLY A 598 -6.82 -9.40 -29.85
CA GLY A 598 -5.86 -9.43 -28.75
C GLY A 598 -4.46 -8.94 -29.15
N PRO A 599 -3.52 -8.88 -28.17
CA PRO A 599 -2.13 -8.57 -28.45
C PRO A 599 -1.50 -9.60 -29.40
N GLY A 600 -0.90 -9.15 -30.49
CA GLY A 600 -0.23 -10.01 -31.48
C GLY A 600 -1.10 -10.42 -32.68
N ASP A 601 -2.43 -10.24 -32.62
CA ASP A 601 -3.35 -10.69 -33.67
C ASP A 601 -3.28 -9.82 -34.94
N LEU A 602 -3.01 -8.52 -34.79
CA LEU A 602 -2.98 -7.53 -35.88
C LEU A 602 -1.62 -6.87 -36.01
N PHE A 603 -1.14 -6.74 -37.25
CA PHE A 603 -0.09 -5.81 -37.61
C PHE A 603 -0.74 -4.51 -38.06
N VAL A 604 -0.53 -3.39 -37.37
CA VAL A 604 -1.33 -2.17 -37.61
C VAL A 604 -0.46 -1.03 -38.14
N VAL A 605 -0.85 -0.46 -39.28
CA VAL A 605 -0.27 0.78 -39.82
C VAL A 605 -1.29 1.90 -39.63
N ARG A 606 -0.88 2.96 -38.91
CA ARG A 606 -1.70 4.15 -38.68
C ARG A 606 -1.04 5.38 -39.26
N ASN A 607 -1.64 5.94 -40.31
CA ASN A 607 -1.15 7.15 -40.95
C ASN A 607 -2.28 8.17 -41.17
N VAL A 608 -1.95 9.39 -41.59
CA VAL A 608 -2.96 10.45 -41.76
C VAL A 608 -3.81 10.14 -42.99
N GLY A 609 -5.09 9.78 -42.78
CA GLY A 609 -6.04 9.51 -43.86
C GLY A 609 -5.96 8.11 -44.48
N ASN A 610 -5.36 7.14 -43.78
CA ASN A 610 -5.29 5.73 -44.20
C ASN A 610 -4.77 5.56 -45.65
N LEU A 611 -3.80 6.39 -46.03
CA LEU A 611 -3.26 6.48 -47.38
C LEU A 611 -2.18 5.42 -47.63
N VAL A 612 -2.17 4.89 -48.83
CA VAL A 612 -1.17 3.96 -49.36
C VAL A 612 -0.53 4.66 -50.55
N PRO A 613 0.71 5.16 -50.45
CA PRO A 613 1.39 5.69 -51.61
C PRO A 613 1.54 4.63 -52.72
N PRO A 614 1.43 5.01 -54.00
CA PRO A 614 1.80 4.14 -55.11
C PRO A 614 3.30 3.81 -55.08
N PRO A 615 3.72 2.62 -55.56
CA PRO A 615 5.13 2.26 -55.66
C PRO A 615 5.94 3.33 -56.39
N GLY A 616 7.06 3.75 -55.81
CA GLY A 616 7.97 4.74 -56.40
C GLY A 616 7.53 6.21 -56.25
N GLU A 617 6.31 6.51 -55.78
CA GLU A 617 5.90 7.89 -55.47
C GLU A 617 6.27 8.35 -54.04
N GLU A 618 6.86 7.45 -53.25
CA GLU A 618 7.12 7.62 -51.81
C GLU A 618 8.24 8.60 -51.45
N HIS A 619 8.98 9.14 -52.43
CA HIS A 619 10.10 10.11 -52.27
C HIS A 619 10.18 10.79 -50.89
N GLY A 620 10.88 10.14 -49.95
CA GLY A 620 11.15 10.64 -48.60
C GLY A 620 10.41 9.98 -47.42
N ASP A 621 9.48 9.04 -47.64
CA ASP A 621 8.80 8.27 -46.57
C ASP A 621 8.39 6.85 -47.06
N ASP A 622 9.30 5.89 -46.94
CA ASP A 622 9.08 4.48 -47.31
C ASP A 622 8.35 3.67 -46.20
N SER A 623 7.83 4.33 -45.15
CA SER A 623 7.28 3.66 -43.98
C SER A 623 6.09 2.75 -44.30
N VAL A 624 5.25 3.13 -45.26
CA VAL A 624 4.07 2.34 -45.64
C VAL A 624 4.45 1.18 -46.55
N ALA A 625 5.25 1.36 -47.61
CA ALA A 625 5.74 0.25 -48.41
C ALA A 625 6.54 -0.76 -47.58
N ALA A 626 7.45 -0.28 -46.71
CA ALA A 626 8.22 -1.15 -45.84
C ALA A 626 7.32 -1.98 -44.91
N ALA A 627 6.26 -1.38 -44.37
CA ALA A 627 5.29 -2.10 -43.54
C ALA A 627 4.47 -3.12 -44.35
N ILE A 628 4.11 -2.80 -45.60
CA ILE A 628 3.42 -3.72 -46.51
C ILE A 628 4.33 -4.91 -46.86
N GLU A 629 5.55 -4.66 -47.31
CA GLU A 629 6.55 -5.69 -47.63
C GLU A 629 6.83 -6.57 -46.42
N TYR A 630 7.06 -5.97 -45.25
CA TYR A 630 7.29 -6.73 -44.02
C TYR A 630 6.08 -7.58 -43.63
N ALA A 631 4.86 -7.06 -43.75
CA ALA A 631 3.65 -7.82 -43.43
C ALA A 631 3.47 -9.03 -44.36
N VAL A 632 3.70 -8.85 -45.66
CA VAL A 632 3.47 -9.90 -46.66
C VAL A 632 4.63 -10.89 -46.73
N ASP A 633 5.86 -10.41 -46.89
CA ASP A 633 7.02 -11.26 -47.18
C ASP A 633 7.70 -11.79 -45.91
N VAL A 634 7.61 -11.08 -44.78
CA VAL A 634 8.25 -11.49 -43.52
C VAL A 634 7.26 -12.11 -42.54
N LEU A 635 6.10 -11.49 -42.32
CA LEU A 635 5.11 -11.98 -41.37
C LEU A 635 4.12 -12.97 -41.98
N GLY A 636 3.98 -13.00 -43.31
CA GLY A 636 3.06 -13.91 -43.99
C GLY A 636 1.59 -13.68 -43.62
N VAL A 637 1.16 -12.42 -43.49
CA VAL A 637 -0.25 -12.12 -43.20
C VAL A 637 -1.16 -12.67 -44.30
N ARG A 638 -2.36 -13.15 -43.91
CA ARG A 638 -3.32 -13.75 -44.85
C ARG A 638 -4.30 -12.73 -45.42
N SER A 639 -4.43 -11.57 -44.79
CA SER A 639 -5.27 -10.49 -45.30
C SER A 639 -4.71 -9.10 -45.01
N ILE A 640 -5.11 -8.13 -45.84
CA ILE A 640 -4.88 -6.70 -45.62
C ILE A 640 -6.23 -5.98 -45.61
N THR A 641 -6.50 -5.18 -44.58
CA THR A 641 -7.69 -4.33 -44.51
C THR A 641 -7.32 -2.86 -44.55
N VAL A 642 -7.96 -2.11 -45.45
CA VAL A 642 -7.92 -0.65 -45.44
C VAL A 642 -9.19 -0.13 -44.79
N CYS A 643 -9.05 0.54 -43.65
CA CYS A 643 -10.17 1.08 -42.88
C CYS A 643 -10.22 2.61 -42.94
N GLY A 644 -11.23 3.13 -43.66
CA GLY A 644 -11.67 4.52 -43.60
C GLY A 644 -12.61 4.76 -42.40
N HIS A 645 -12.92 6.01 -42.10
CA HIS A 645 -13.84 6.33 -40.99
C HIS A 645 -14.58 7.66 -41.17
N SER A 646 -15.70 7.81 -40.47
CA SER A 646 -16.49 9.04 -40.51
C SER A 646 -15.77 10.23 -39.87
N GLY A 647 -15.97 11.42 -40.44
CA GLY A 647 -15.36 12.66 -39.96
C GLY A 647 -13.82 12.66 -40.00
N CYS A 648 -13.21 12.05 -41.01
CA CYS A 648 -11.76 12.02 -41.19
C CYS A 648 -11.20 13.43 -41.48
N GLY A 649 -10.41 13.96 -40.54
CA GLY A 649 -9.78 15.28 -40.70
C GLY A 649 -8.82 15.37 -41.90
N ALA A 650 -8.19 14.25 -42.30
CA ALA A 650 -7.33 14.21 -43.49
C ALA A 650 -8.13 14.40 -44.79
N MET A 651 -9.31 13.75 -44.90
CA MET A 651 -10.18 13.89 -46.05
C MET A 651 -10.84 15.28 -46.10
N GLN A 652 -11.19 15.84 -44.94
CA GLN A 652 -11.63 17.23 -44.84
C GLN A 652 -10.56 18.21 -45.32
N ALA A 653 -9.32 18.03 -44.87
CA ALA A 653 -8.19 18.86 -45.29
C ALA A 653 -7.91 18.74 -46.80
N LEU A 654 -8.05 17.53 -47.35
CA LEU A 654 -7.89 17.26 -48.78
C LEU A 654 -8.98 17.95 -49.62
N LEU A 655 -10.25 17.86 -49.19
CA LEU A 655 -11.38 18.56 -49.84
C LEU A 655 -11.21 20.08 -49.79
N ALA A 656 -10.80 20.63 -48.64
CA ALA A 656 -10.63 22.06 -48.45
C ALA A 656 -9.43 22.64 -49.24
N SER A 657 -8.42 21.82 -49.54
CA SER A 657 -7.16 22.31 -50.14
C SER A 657 -7.24 22.56 -51.64
N GLY A 658 -8.23 22.00 -52.35
CA GLY A 658 -8.38 22.12 -53.81
C GLY A 658 -7.17 21.59 -54.60
N ALA A 659 -7.33 21.36 -55.91
CA ALA A 659 -6.30 20.76 -56.76
C ALA A 659 -5.04 21.63 -57.02
N GLY A 660 -4.86 22.78 -56.33
CA GLY A 660 -3.94 23.84 -56.77
C GLY A 660 -2.96 24.45 -55.75
N ARG A 661 -2.83 23.93 -54.51
CA ARG A 661 -1.86 24.49 -53.54
C ARG A 661 -0.50 23.78 -53.61
N GLN A 662 0.59 24.56 -53.64
CA GLN A 662 1.98 24.07 -53.62
C GLN A 662 2.27 23.25 -52.35
N ASP A 663 3.01 22.14 -52.50
CA ASP A 663 3.31 21.14 -51.47
C ASP A 663 4.39 21.62 -50.46
N GLY A 664 4.13 22.73 -49.77
CA GLY A 664 5.10 23.38 -48.88
C GLY A 664 5.33 22.65 -47.55
N THR A 665 4.32 21.95 -47.02
CA THR A 665 4.40 21.26 -45.71
C THR A 665 4.49 19.73 -45.85
N PRO A 666 5.08 19.01 -44.86
CA PRO A 666 5.07 17.55 -44.84
C PRO A 666 3.65 16.96 -44.94
N LEU A 667 2.67 17.59 -44.30
CA LEU A 667 1.27 17.16 -44.37
C LEU A 667 0.69 17.29 -45.79
N GLN A 668 0.92 18.40 -46.48
CA GLN A 668 0.45 18.59 -47.86
C GLN A 668 1.09 17.58 -48.82
N ARG A 669 2.42 17.38 -48.67
CA ARG A 669 3.12 16.32 -49.41
C ARG A 669 2.48 14.97 -49.15
N TRP A 670 2.20 14.60 -47.90
CA TRP A 670 1.55 13.33 -47.58
C TRP A 670 0.15 13.22 -48.20
N LEU A 671 -0.67 14.26 -48.09
CA LEU A 671 -2.04 14.27 -48.63
C LEU A 671 -2.10 14.23 -50.16
N ARG A 672 -0.98 14.46 -50.88
CA ARG A 672 -0.91 14.29 -52.34
C ARG A 672 -1.33 12.88 -52.77
N HIS A 673 -1.04 11.86 -51.96
CA HIS A 673 -1.41 10.47 -52.23
C HIS A 673 -2.92 10.22 -52.16
N GLY A 674 -3.70 11.15 -51.59
CA GLY A 674 -5.16 11.14 -51.64
C GLY A 674 -5.76 11.87 -52.84
N ARG A 675 -4.98 12.63 -53.63
CA ARG A 675 -5.50 13.36 -54.82
C ARG A 675 -6.21 12.44 -55.83
N PRO A 676 -5.75 11.21 -56.10
CA PRO A 676 -6.50 10.27 -56.94
C PRO A 676 -7.89 9.95 -56.39
N SER A 677 -8.05 9.84 -55.07
CA SER A 677 -9.35 9.65 -54.41
C SER A 677 -10.26 10.86 -54.64
N LEU A 678 -9.72 12.08 -54.53
CA LEU A 678 -10.46 13.32 -54.79
C LEU A 678 -10.89 13.44 -56.26
N ALA A 679 -10.00 13.11 -57.20
CA ALA A 679 -10.30 13.09 -58.63
C ALA A 679 -11.39 12.06 -58.96
N ARG A 680 -11.32 10.86 -58.34
CA ARG A 680 -12.32 9.81 -58.46
C ARG A 680 -13.68 10.23 -57.91
N THR A 681 -13.72 11.04 -56.85
CA THR A 681 -14.97 11.60 -56.29
C THR A 681 -15.54 12.74 -57.15
N ALA A 682 -14.70 13.48 -57.89
CA ALA A 682 -15.13 14.63 -58.69
C ALA A 682 -15.61 14.29 -60.12
N GLY A 683 -15.31 13.09 -60.63
CA GLY A 683 -15.77 12.65 -61.95
C GLY A 683 -17.23 12.17 -61.95
N ASP A 684 -17.96 12.47 -63.02
CA ASP A 684 -19.29 11.88 -63.30
C ASP A 684 -19.11 10.41 -63.70
N HIS A 685 -19.11 9.51 -62.70
CA HIS A 685 -19.07 8.07 -62.90
C HIS A 685 -20.36 7.41 -62.38
N PRO A 686 -21.00 6.52 -63.16
CA PRO A 686 -22.03 5.64 -62.64
C PRO A 686 -21.38 4.67 -61.65
N GLY A 687 -21.78 4.71 -60.36
CA GLY A 687 -21.33 3.76 -59.34
C GLY A 687 -20.52 4.33 -58.17
N TRP A 688 -20.91 5.47 -57.60
CA TRP A 688 -20.33 5.94 -56.33
C TRP A 688 -20.51 4.92 -55.21
N PRO A 689 -19.51 4.78 -54.31
CA PRO A 689 -19.64 3.87 -53.18
C PRO A 689 -20.76 4.34 -52.25
N ARG A 690 -21.64 3.40 -51.90
CA ARG A 690 -22.78 3.62 -50.99
C ARG A 690 -22.68 2.71 -49.78
N LEU A 691 -23.36 3.10 -48.71
CA LEU A 691 -23.54 2.27 -47.52
C LEU A 691 -24.84 1.48 -47.67
N ALA A 692 -24.86 0.23 -47.19
CA ALA A 692 -26.07 -0.57 -47.21
C ALA A 692 -27.20 0.17 -46.46
N GLY A 693 -28.29 0.44 -47.17
CA GLY A 693 -29.47 1.12 -46.63
C GLY A 693 -29.42 2.65 -46.60
N ARG A 694 -28.32 3.32 -47.01
CA ARG A 694 -28.29 4.78 -47.13
C ARG A 694 -27.20 5.33 -48.06
N GLU A 695 -27.48 6.50 -48.63
CA GLU A 695 -26.47 7.31 -49.32
C GLU A 695 -25.46 7.93 -48.33
N PRO A 696 -24.24 8.27 -48.78
CA PRO A 696 -23.30 9.06 -48.00
C PRO A 696 -23.93 10.38 -47.52
N ALA A 697 -23.70 10.72 -46.26
CA ALA A 697 -24.31 11.89 -45.61
C ALA A 697 -23.75 13.21 -46.15
N ASP A 698 -22.49 13.23 -46.55
CA ASP A 698 -21.82 14.41 -47.09
C ASP A 698 -20.67 14.03 -48.04
N ALA A 699 -20.08 15.05 -48.69
CA ALA A 699 -18.96 14.89 -49.60
C ALA A 699 -17.70 14.33 -48.92
N VAL A 700 -17.55 14.49 -47.60
CA VAL A 700 -16.41 13.96 -46.84
C VAL A 700 -16.59 12.46 -46.63
N GLU A 701 -17.78 11.99 -46.26
CA GLU A 701 -18.10 10.57 -46.14
C GLU A 701 -17.96 9.86 -47.48
N LEU A 702 -18.48 10.45 -48.57
CA LEU A 702 -18.27 9.93 -49.92
C LEU A 702 -16.77 9.82 -50.25
N LEU A 703 -15.98 10.87 -49.99
CA LEU A 703 -14.53 10.82 -50.21
C LEU A 703 -13.84 9.76 -49.33
N CYS A 704 -14.28 9.55 -48.10
CA CYS A 704 -13.72 8.50 -47.23
C CYS A 704 -13.94 7.10 -47.81
N LEU A 705 -15.15 6.81 -48.30
CA LEU A 705 -15.48 5.53 -48.95
C LEU A 705 -14.68 5.34 -50.24
N THR A 706 -14.66 6.36 -51.11
CA THR A 706 -13.88 6.35 -52.35
C THR A 706 -12.39 6.18 -52.08
N ASN A 707 -11.89 6.79 -51.00
CA ASN A 707 -10.50 6.67 -50.60
C ASN A 707 -10.13 5.23 -50.23
N VAL A 708 -10.98 4.50 -49.50
CA VAL A 708 -10.75 3.08 -49.20
C VAL A 708 -10.56 2.28 -50.48
N MET A 709 -11.46 2.46 -51.46
CA MET A 709 -11.35 1.78 -52.75
C MET A 709 -10.06 2.14 -53.51
N GLN A 710 -9.71 3.43 -53.54
CA GLN A 710 -8.50 3.90 -54.21
C GLN A 710 -7.24 3.32 -53.56
N GLN A 711 -7.18 3.25 -52.23
CA GLN A 711 -6.04 2.69 -51.52
C GLN A 711 -5.92 1.17 -51.70
N LEU A 712 -7.03 0.44 -51.83
CA LEU A 712 -7.00 -0.95 -52.25
C LEU A 712 -6.43 -1.11 -53.67
N ALA A 713 -6.69 -0.16 -54.58
CA ALA A 713 -6.06 -0.17 -55.90
C ALA A 713 -4.55 0.09 -55.82
N HIS A 714 -4.11 1.01 -54.95
CA HIS A 714 -2.68 1.23 -54.71
C HIS A 714 -2.00 0.00 -54.10
N LEU A 715 -2.62 -0.68 -53.13
CA LEU A 715 -2.08 -1.92 -52.55
C LEU A 715 -1.81 -2.98 -53.63
N ARG A 716 -2.70 -3.15 -54.61
CA ARG A 716 -2.51 -4.10 -55.71
C ARG A 716 -1.30 -3.77 -56.59
N ALA A 717 -0.84 -2.52 -56.61
CA ALA A 717 0.34 -2.13 -57.38
C ALA A 717 1.65 -2.48 -56.67
N HIS A 718 1.64 -2.72 -55.35
CA HIS A 718 2.84 -3.10 -54.60
C HIS A 718 3.29 -4.52 -54.95
N PRO A 719 4.57 -4.74 -55.34
CA PRO A 719 5.03 -6.05 -55.81
C PRO A 719 4.78 -7.23 -54.86
N PRO A 720 5.02 -7.11 -53.53
CA PRO A 720 4.72 -8.20 -52.59
C PRO A 720 3.23 -8.59 -52.59
N VAL A 721 2.35 -7.59 -52.62
CA VAL A 721 0.89 -7.78 -52.59
C VAL A 721 0.39 -8.37 -53.90
N ALA A 722 0.85 -7.86 -55.05
CA ALA A 722 0.48 -8.36 -56.37
C ALA A 722 0.85 -9.84 -56.52
N ARG A 723 2.05 -10.22 -56.05
CA ARG A 723 2.53 -11.60 -56.04
C ARG A 723 1.68 -12.49 -55.15
N ALA A 724 1.47 -12.10 -53.89
CA ALA A 724 0.71 -12.90 -52.94
C ALA A 724 -0.78 -13.06 -53.31
N LEU A 725 -1.37 -12.06 -53.98
CA LEU A 725 -2.71 -12.15 -54.56
C LEU A 725 -2.77 -13.15 -55.72
N ALA A 726 -1.79 -13.12 -56.63
CA ALA A 726 -1.71 -14.06 -57.75
C ALA A 726 -1.52 -15.50 -57.29
N GLU A 727 -0.82 -15.70 -56.17
CA GLU A 727 -0.62 -17.00 -55.51
C GLU A 727 -1.83 -17.46 -54.67
N GLY A 728 -2.85 -16.60 -54.49
CA GLY A 728 -4.01 -16.88 -53.63
C GLY A 728 -3.68 -16.96 -52.14
N ALA A 729 -2.53 -16.44 -51.72
CA ALA A 729 -2.05 -16.45 -50.35
C ALA A 729 -2.53 -15.23 -49.52
N LEU A 730 -3.11 -14.23 -50.17
CA LEU A 730 -3.49 -12.96 -49.56
C LEU A 730 -4.89 -12.50 -50.01
N GLU A 731 -5.69 -11.97 -49.07
CA GLU A 731 -6.96 -11.32 -49.34
C GLU A 731 -6.92 -9.81 -49.04
N LEU A 732 -7.67 -9.01 -49.80
CA LEU A 732 -7.80 -7.57 -49.55
C LEU A 732 -9.23 -7.21 -49.15
N HIS A 733 -9.41 -6.48 -48.04
CA HIS A 733 -10.71 -6.03 -47.57
C HIS A 733 -10.77 -4.50 -47.45
N GLY A 734 -11.86 -3.91 -47.94
CA GLY A 734 -12.23 -2.53 -47.66
C GLY A 734 -13.12 -2.46 -46.43
N MET A 735 -12.84 -1.53 -45.53
CA MET A 735 -13.65 -1.31 -44.34
C MET A 735 -13.94 0.18 -44.15
N TYR A 736 -15.13 0.49 -43.65
CA TYR A 736 -15.51 1.83 -43.23
C TYR A 736 -16.09 1.78 -41.80
N PHE A 737 -15.59 2.64 -40.91
CA PHE A 737 -16.07 2.72 -39.52
C PHE A 737 -16.74 4.05 -39.23
N HIS A 738 -18.04 4.02 -38.92
CA HIS A 738 -18.78 5.19 -38.52
C HIS A 738 -18.59 5.47 -37.01
N VAL A 739 -17.73 6.42 -36.69
CA VAL A 739 -17.29 6.72 -35.31
C VAL A 739 -18.47 7.15 -34.42
N GLY A 740 -19.43 7.90 -34.96
CA GLY A 740 -20.57 8.42 -34.19
C GLY A 740 -21.61 7.36 -33.81
N GLU A 741 -21.74 6.32 -34.63
CA GLU A 741 -22.71 5.23 -34.44
C GLU A 741 -22.05 3.95 -33.91
N ALA A 742 -20.72 3.94 -33.84
CA ALA A 742 -19.91 2.76 -33.54
C ALA A 742 -20.19 1.58 -34.48
N GLN A 743 -20.49 1.87 -35.75
CA GLN A 743 -20.89 0.88 -36.76
C GLN A 743 -19.75 0.60 -37.75
N ALA A 744 -19.52 -0.68 -38.04
CA ALA A 744 -18.54 -1.16 -39.01
C ALA A 744 -19.23 -1.62 -40.31
N TYR A 745 -18.63 -1.28 -41.45
CA TYR A 745 -19.07 -1.73 -42.76
C TYR A 745 -17.92 -2.36 -43.53
N LEU A 746 -18.20 -3.43 -44.27
CA LEU A 746 -17.24 -4.10 -45.16
C LEU A 746 -17.63 -3.91 -46.62
N LEU A 747 -16.64 -3.66 -47.47
CA LEU A 747 -16.85 -3.50 -48.91
C LEU A 747 -17.20 -4.86 -49.53
N ALA A 748 -18.40 -4.97 -50.10
CA ALA A 748 -18.87 -6.07 -50.92
C ALA A 748 -18.84 -5.67 -52.41
N GLY A 749 -18.41 -6.61 -53.27
CA GLY A 749 -18.35 -6.43 -54.73
C GLY A 749 -17.08 -5.75 -55.27
N THR A 750 -16.87 -5.85 -56.60
CA THR A 750 -15.79 -5.16 -57.32
C THR A 750 -16.35 -4.44 -58.55
N GLY A 751 -16.06 -3.15 -58.72
CA GLY A 751 -16.47 -2.37 -59.90
C GLY A 751 -17.55 -1.34 -59.62
N GLU A 752 -18.48 -1.16 -60.57
CA GLU A 752 -19.52 -0.10 -60.60
C GLU A 752 -20.62 -0.25 -59.52
N GLU A 753 -20.63 -1.35 -58.75
CA GLU A 753 -21.57 -1.60 -57.65
C GLU A 753 -20.85 -1.80 -56.30
N ALA A 754 -19.91 -0.92 -55.95
CA ALA A 754 -19.26 -0.97 -54.65
C ALA A 754 -20.22 -0.58 -53.52
N VAL A 755 -20.64 -1.56 -52.71
CA VAL A 755 -21.53 -1.35 -51.56
C VAL A 755 -20.80 -1.73 -50.27
N PHE A 756 -20.84 -0.85 -49.27
CA PHE A 756 -20.34 -1.12 -47.93
C PHE A 756 -21.46 -1.67 -47.06
N GLU A 757 -21.43 -2.97 -46.79
CA GLU A 757 -22.44 -3.70 -46.04
C GLU A 757 -22.19 -3.68 -44.53
N ASP A 758 -23.26 -3.56 -43.75
CA ASP A 758 -23.21 -3.54 -42.29
C ASP A 758 -22.83 -4.93 -41.73
N VAL A 759 -21.84 -4.97 -40.84
CA VAL A 759 -21.51 -6.17 -40.09
C VAL A 759 -22.44 -6.30 -38.86
N THR A 760 -23.64 -6.86 -39.07
CA THR A 760 -24.56 -7.19 -37.97
C THR A 760 -24.28 -8.59 -37.40
N GLY A 761 -24.51 -8.79 -36.10
CA GLY A 761 -24.03 -9.92 -35.28
C GLY A 761 -24.54 -11.34 -35.58
N GLY A 762 -24.81 -11.68 -36.84
CA GLY A 762 -25.21 -13.01 -37.30
C GLY A 762 -24.32 -13.54 -38.41
N ILE A 763 -23.08 -13.96 -38.10
CA ILE A 763 -22.38 -14.95 -38.93
C ILE A 763 -22.97 -16.32 -38.56
N GLY A 764 -24.19 -16.59 -39.03
CA GLY A 764 -24.89 -17.84 -38.84
C GLY A 764 -24.26 -18.94 -39.70
N GLY A 765 -24.04 -20.10 -39.12
CA GLY A 765 -23.65 -21.30 -39.86
C GLY A 765 -24.64 -21.61 -40.98
N GLY A 766 -24.13 -21.59 -42.20
CA GLY A 766 -24.84 -21.97 -43.41
C GLY A 766 -23.82 -22.01 -44.54
N GLU A 767 -23.48 -23.21 -45.00
CA GLU A 767 -22.84 -23.40 -46.30
C GLU A 767 -23.74 -22.77 -47.37
N GLY A 768 -23.37 -21.58 -47.86
CA GLY A 768 -24.06 -20.90 -48.95
C GLY A 768 -23.97 -19.38 -48.84
N ALA A 769 -23.24 -18.77 -49.77
CA ALA A 769 -23.15 -17.33 -50.05
C ALA A 769 -22.17 -16.49 -49.19
N HIS A 770 -20.88 -16.83 -49.24
CA HIS A 770 -19.81 -15.83 -49.38
C HIS A 770 -18.76 -16.45 -50.30
N GLU A 771 -18.94 -16.27 -51.60
CA GLU A 771 -17.89 -16.56 -52.58
C GLU A 771 -16.80 -15.50 -52.39
N ALA A 772 -15.82 -15.84 -51.55
CA ALA A 772 -14.57 -15.11 -51.47
C ALA A 772 -13.97 -15.02 -52.88
N VAL A 773 -13.49 -13.83 -53.23
CA VAL A 773 -12.99 -13.43 -54.54
C VAL A 773 -11.91 -14.41 -55.03
N ARG A 774 -12.31 -15.42 -55.82
CA ARG A 774 -11.46 -16.09 -56.82
C ARG A 774 -11.71 -15.41 -58.16
N VAL A 775 -10.78 -14.58 -58.61
CA VAL A 775 -10.79 -14.08 -59.99
C VAL A 775 -9.63 -14.72 -60.74
N THR A 776 -9.99 -15.58 -61.69
CA THR A 776 -9.10 -16.19 -62.66
C THR A 776 -8.57 -15.15 -63.65
N SER A 777 -7.30 -15.29 -64.00
CA SER A 777 -6.63 -14.56 -65.07
C SER A 777 -7.25 -14.89 -66.44
N GLY A 778 -7.65 -13.89 -67.23
CA GLY A 778 -7.83 -14.06 -68.67
C GLY A 778 -8.66 -12.98 -69.37
N GLY A 779 -8.04 -12.28 -70.34
CA GLY A 779 -8.74 -11.47 -71.33
C GLY A 779 -7.94 -10.30 -71.90
N GLN A 780 -7.05 -10.57 -72.86
CA GLN A 780 -6.51 -9.56 -73.79
C GLN A 780 -7.64 -8.96 -74.64
N VAL A 781 -7.68 -7.64 -74.81
CA VAL A 781 -7.34 -6.82 -76.01
C VAL A 781 -7.21 -5.37 -75.57
#